data_AF-A0A820TKM8-F1
#
_entry.id   AF-A0A820TKM8-F1
#
_cell.length_a   1.000
_cell.length_b   1.000
_cell.length_c   1.000
_cell.angle_alpha   90.00
_cell.angle_beta   90.00
_cell.angle_gamma   90.00
#
_symmetry.space_group_name_H-M   'P 1'
#
loop_
_entity.id
_entity.type
_entity.pdbx_description
1 polymer ?
#
loop_
_entity_poly.entity_id
_entity_poly.type
_entity_poly.pdbx_seq_one_letter_code
_entity_poly.pdbx_strand_id
1 'polypeptide(L)'
;MTYQKCQYIDRLYDIPISTIDSEEFVLLEKIQNSINSGIKYFTHNGLLIPFECDGQGNKLKPYRIRTFISDVIYCYKRLPSETHNNAMIQMVRDIHRDVPMIRENTEILKSKVDAILRQTFELAEFTIPRLFIVLPEETATYNPENWFHYRYRLYFLCECEDDHERHLAFHDGYEIKQPREFLIKYGHHTRRMLTLVKYATTIGSIVIPSIGSFKPNNSIPNVFKDRFMWGNFKQQLEQMNETLEIAERTVDFSTDQAVQHLQGAELRKIKHFLRRVDNQQTLGNLYLTTTNDGHIRWVCIQHYQNPYADTILQELQKRFRELGGEIRRESAVIEGQDSKKLSQLLDLLRQGLSIISITFKNIKFEEKDFNNLLTFISQNTLIRYAEFDNIRVAYNLKPDKKYREIISELNTALQENTKLNIQYNVEMPLNKFSSKLSDIIKKSSPRLSFRIGSIESIPSLEITGTNQSDFSLTAIHAETKNDRLNYIQAFQNVCSRNYNITKLHFQGKSFTRETWSYFSEFVKSSQMIRELTFYCQLTLEQTQELCTILKNNQNLMILQLINIWESTDEIEGLQEFFLMLCKNSTLREFVAISESRTLPLDFIADCLTENQTLEVLKLPKCSIDINTNIKLIEDFLQKTSIHTLSLELIETNSQRMLEKIATIINNNSKINLLELRSSSCSAIFYRRNQSFHIQDTPSQSSGQKSKNFSRQMIFKKLFNLLSCIGTQSRQSYDWNSSSSLVHNSIIAKSNQSCSFLHEYLPIYKQIHERADNLKLEELDIITSANINIEQLKSHSTLIRLRIAHQTFTEENIRILENVIRMNQNLKELEIVKSEIICPSDVNKFIQLIQTFANSETLSHLNLTGTSILLNQLIEIFQILRSNRTLKVLNIQECIIDSTNQLFKQHIKQLSIENPFIEIFY
;
A
#
# COMPACT_ATOMS: atom_id res chain seq x y z
N MET A 1 -95.24 -36.35 30.71
CA MET A 1 -94.35 -35.57 31.60
C MET A 1 -93.53 -34.66 30.72
N THR A 2 -93.47 -33.37 31.04
CA THR A 2 -92.62 -32.39 30.34
C THR A 2 -91.20 -32.46 30.91
N TYR A 3 -90.20 -32.37 30.04
CA TYR A 3 -88.78 -32.46 30.40
C TYR A 3 -88.05 -31.22 29.94
N GLN A 4 -87.09 -30.77 30.74
CA GLN A 4 -86.15 -29.72 30.38
C GLN A 4 -84.86 -30.33 29.88
N LYS A 5 -84.36 -29.84 28.75
CA LYS A 5 -83.06 -30.24 28.23
C LYS A 5 -81.94 -29.56 29.01
N CYS A 6 -81.08 -30.35 29.64
CA CYS A 6 -79.84 -29.89 30.25
C CYS A 6 -78.66 -30.45 29.44
N GLN A 7 -77.79 -29.59 28.92
CA GLN A 7 -76.60 -30.00 28.19
C GLN A 7 -75.40 -30.05 29.15
N TYR A 8 -74.71 -31.18 29.22
CA TYR A 8 -73.44 -31.32 29.93
C TYR A 8 -72.39 -31.91 29.00
N ILE A 9 -71.33 -31.16 28.74
CA ILE A 9 -70.34 -31.45 27.70
C ILE A 9 -71.11 -31.55 26.36
N ASP A 10 -71.12 -32.72 25.72
CA ASP A 10 -71.75 -32.95 24.41
C ASP A 10 -72.99 -33.86 24.51
N ARG A 11 -73.56 -34.01 25.72
CA ARG A 11 -74.74 -34.84 25.95
C ARG A 11 -75.89 -34.02 26.52
N LEU A 12 -77.08 -34.26 25.98
CA LEU A 12 -78.33 -33.71 26.47
C LEU A 12 -78.98 -34.71 27.44
N TYR A 13 -79.45 -34.20 28.56
CA TYR A 13 -80.15 -34.93 29.61
C TYR A 13 -81.55 -34.34 29.75
N ASP A 14 -82.56 -35.19 29.70
CA ASP A 14 -83.95 -34.80 29.89
C ASP A 14 -84.29 -34.83 31.39
N ILE A 15 -84.43 -33.65 32.00
CA ILE A 15 -84.69 -33.51 33.43
C ILE A 15 -86.19 -33.23 33.64
N PRO A 16 -86.90 -34.04 34.45
CA PRO A 16 -88.34 -33.88 34.60
C PRO A 16 -88.71 -32.55 35.28
N ILE A 17 -89.57 -31.80 34.60
CA ILE A 17 -90.14 -30.53 35.09
C ILE A 17 -91.14 -30.82 36.19
N SER A 18 -91.17 -29.97 37.21
CA SER A 18 -92.12 -30.04 38.33
C SER A 18 -93.02 -28.81 38.29
N THR A 19 -94.30 -28.97 38.63
CA THR A 19 -95.29 -27.88 38.67
C THR A 19 -95.75 -27.63 40.10
N ILE A 20 -95.71 -26.38 40.54
CA ILE A 20 -96.27 -25.87 41.79
C ILE A 20 -96.96 -24.55 41.44
N ASP A 21 -98.18 -24.36 41.89
CA ASP A 21 -99.00 -23.16 41.65
C ASP A 21 -99.12 -22.77 40.16
N SER A 22 -99.21 -23.78 39.29
CA SER A 22 -99.32 -23.66 37.82
C SER A 22 -98.06 -23.14 37.11
N GLU A 23 -96.93 -22.98 37.80
CA GLU A 23 -95.66 -22.64 37.17
C GLU A 23 -94.75 -23.86 37.02
N GLU A 24 -94.14 -24.00 35.85
CA GLU A 24 -93.18 -25.04 35.51
C GLU A 24 -91.75 -24.63 35.92
N PHE A 25 -91.08 -25.48 36.70
CA PHE A 25 -89.68 -25.29 37.08
C PHE A 25 -88.91 -26.59 37.13
N VAL A 26 -87.59 -26.47 37.03
CA VAL A 26 -86.66 -27.57 37.25
C VAL A 26 -85.99 -27.37 38.60
N LEU A 27 -86.00 -28.43 39.42
CA LEU A 27 -85.27 -28.45 40.68
C LEU A 27 -83.80 -28.70 40.39
N LEU A 28 -82.92 -27.82 40.88
CA LEU A 28 -81.47 -27.96 40.67
C LEU A 28 -80.94 -29.30 41.17
N GLU A 29 -81.50 -29.79 42.26
CA GLU A 29 -81.18 -31.10 42.80
C GLU A 29 -81.45 -32.24 41.81
N LYS A 30 -82.53 -32.17 41.03
CA LYS A 30 -82.83 -33.18 40.00
C LYS A 30 -81.82 -33.14 38.86
N ILE A 31 -81.37 -31.94 38.45
CA ILE A 31 -80.29 -31.79 37.44
C ILE A 31 -79.01 -32.45 37.97
N GLN A 32 -78.62 -32.12 39.20
CA GLN A 32 -77.39 -32.62 39.82
C GLN A 32 -77.41 -34.13 40.07
N ASN A 33 -78.56 -34.69 40.44
CA ASN A 33 -78.69 -36.12 40.69
C ASN A 33 -78.74 -36.91 39.37
N SER A 34 -79.27 -36.33 38.30
CA SER A 34 -79.35 -36.99 36.98
C SER A 34 -78.03 -36.95 36.21
N ILE A 35 -77.19 -35.96 36.45
CA ILE A 35 -75.90 -35.80 35.77
C ILE A 35 -74.77 -36.03 36.79
N ASN A 36 -74.24 -37.27 36.78
CA ASN A 36 -73.34 -37.86 37.79
C ASN A 36 -72.28 -36.88 38.38
N SER A 37 -72.61 -36.36 39.57
CA SER A 37 -71.88 -35.62 40.65
C SER A 37 -70.65 -34.71 40.38
N GLY A 38 -70.26 -34.43 39.14
CA GLY A 38 -69.12 -33.53 38.84
C GLY A 38 -69.46 -32.04 38.65
N ILE A 39 -70.74 -31.68 38.60
CA ILE A 39 -71.18 -30.31 38.25
C ILE A 39 -71.12 -29.41 39.48
N LYS A 40 -70.52 -28.22 39.33
CA LYS A 40 -70.43 -27.19 40.39
C LYS A 40 -71.28 -25.95 40.12
N TYR A 41 -71.56 -25.64 38.86
CA TYR A 41 -72.44 -24.57 38.43
C TYR A 41 -73.01 -24.88 37.04
N PHE A 42 -74.05 -24.18 36.65
CA PHE A 42 -74.59 -24.21 35.29
C PHE A 42 -74.96 -22.78 34.87
N THR A 43 -75.22 -22.58 33.58
CA THR A 43 -75.72 -21.31 33.05
C THR A 43 -77.11 -21.48 32.47
N HIS A 44 -78.00 -20.54 32.77
CA HIS A 44 -79.31 -20.41 32.16
C HIS A 44 -79.47 -18.95 31.71
N ASN A 45 -79.77 -18.74 30.43
CA ASN A 45 -79.82 -17.41 29.79
C ASN A 45 -78.56 -16.54 30.05
N GLY A 46 -77.37 -17.17 30.07
CA GLY A 46 -76.09 -16.50 30.30
C GLY A 46 -75.79 -16.16 31.76
N LEU A 47 -76.72 -16.37 32.69
CA LEU A 47 -76.49 -16.19 34.12
C LEU A 47 -75.90 -17.45 34.74
N LEU A 48 -74.79 -17.28 35.47
CA LEU A 48 -74.09 -18.36 36.15
C LEU A 48 -74.74 -18.60 37.52
N ILE A 49 -75.26 -19.80 37.73
CA ILE A 49 -75.98 -20.19 38.94
C ILE A 49 -75.17 -21.30 39.64
N PRO A 50 -74.56 -21.01 40.80
CA PRO A 50 -73.79 -22.00 41.55
C PRO A 50 -74.71 -22.96 42.31
N PHE A 51 -74.24 -24.19 42.54
CA PHE A 51 -74.83 -25.05 43.57
C PHE A 51 -74.32 -24.58 44.93
N GLU A 52 -75.17 -23.92 45.70
CA GLU A 52 -74.80 -23.54 47.06
C GLU A 52 -74.91 -24.76 47.99
N CYS A 53 -73.77 -25.14 48.55
CA CYS A 53 -73.69 -26.00 49.71
C CYS A 53 -73.41 -25.11 50.93
N ASP A 54 -73.88 -25.50 52.10
CA ASP A 54 -73.41 -24.88 53.34
C ASP A 54 -71.91 -25.18 53.58
N GLY A 55 -71.31 -24.53 54.58
CA GLY A 55 -69.90 -24.73 54.94
C GLY A 55 -69.54 -26.16 55.37
N GLN A 56 -70.51 -27.06 55.52
CA GLN A 56 -70.33 -28.48 55.84
C GLN A 56 -70.53 -29.39 54.61
N GLY A 57 -70.84 -28.82 53.45
CA GLY A 57 -71.05 -29.55 52.20
C GLY A 57 -72.46 -30.08 52.00
N ASN A 58 -73.41 -29.78 52.89
CA ASN A 58 -74.80 -30.17 52.71
C ASN A 58 -75.48 -29.22 51.73
N LYS A 59 -76.38 -29.75 50.89
CA LYS A 59 -77.11 -28.94 49.90
C LYS A 59 -78.10 -28.02 50.62
N LEU A 60 -78.02 -26.72 50.34
CA LEU A 60 -79.04 -25.77 50.80
C LEU A 60 -80.36 -26.05 50.05
N LYS A 61 -81.53 -25.76 50.67
CA LYS A 61 -82.88 -26.14 50.18
C LYS A 61 -83.06 -25.89 48.67
N PRO A 62 -83.85 -26.71 47.95
CA PRO A 62 -83.77 -26.80 46.50
C PRO A 62 -84.15 -25.48 45.84
N TYR A 63 -83.13 -24.79 45.33
CA TYR A 63 -83.31 -23.70 44.38
C TYR A 63 -84.03 -24.23 43.14
N ARG A 64 -84.94 -23.42 42.60
CA ARG A 64 -85.77 -23.74 41.44
C ARG A 64 -85.41 -22.79 40.32
N ILE A 65 -85.32 -23.30 39.10
CA ILE A 65 -85.22 -22.45 37.91
C ILE A 65 -86.53 -22.52 37.17
N ARG A 66 -87.17 -21.36 37.03
CA ARG A 66 -88.25 -21.19 36.07
C ARG A 66 -87.63 -21.19 34.68
N THR A 67 -88.04 -22.13 33.86
CA THR A 67 -87.46 -22.37 32.54
C THR A 67 -88.57 -22.80 31.60
N PHE A 68 -88.47 -22.43 30.33
CA PHE A 68 -89.39 -22.91 29.32
C PHE A 68 -88.84 -24.19 28.69
N ILE A 69 -89.73 -25.08 28.24
CA ILE A 69 -89.35 -26.38 27.63
C ILE A 69 -88.38 -26.20 26.45
N SER A 70 -88.43 -25.05 25.78
CA SER A 70 -87.52 -24.70 24.68
C SER A 70 -86.09 -24.35 25.10
N ASP A 71 -85.86 -24.01 26.37
CA ASP A 71 -84.56 -23.55 26.84
C ASP A 71 -83.57 -24.72 26.99
N VAL A 72 -82.27 -24.43 26.96
CA VAL A 72 -81.23 -25.42 27.28
C VAL A 72 -80.41 -24.91 28.45
N ILE A 73 -80.36 -25.69 29.54
CA ILE A 73 -79.52 -25.37 30.70
C ILE A 73 -78.15 -26.00 30.50
N TYR A 74 -77.08 -25.19 30.48
CA TYR A 74 -75.72 -25.67 30.24
C TYR A 74 -74.99 -25.94 31.54
N CYS A 75 -74.56 -27.18 31.78
CA CYS A 75 -73.89 -27.62 33.00
C CYS A 75 -72.36 -27.71 32.80
N TYR A 76 -71.57 -27.34 33.82
CA TYR A 76 -70.10 -27.32 33.71
C TYR A 76 -69.39 -28.05 34.87
N LYS A 77 -68.27 -28.75 34.57
CA LYS A 77 -67.36 -29.38 35.55
C LYS A 77 -66.28 -28.38 35.97
N ARG A 78 -65.85 -28.41 37.25
CA ARG A 78 -64.66 -27.64 37.69
C ARG A 78 -63.43 -28.09 36.90
N LEU A 79 -62.79 -27.17 36.18
CA LEU A 79 -61.46 -27.38 35.59
C LEU A 79 -60.41 -27.48 36.72
N PRO A 80 -59.39 -28.36 36.63
CA PRO A 80 -58.36 -28.51 37.67
C PRO A 80 -57.64 -27.18 37.88
N SER A 81 -57.75 -26.61 39.09
CA SER A 81 -57.33 -25.23 39.39
C SER A 81 -55.82 -25.03 39.61
N GLU A 82 -54.97 -25.97 39.25
CA GLU A 82 -53.51 -25.84 39.40
C GLU A 82 -52.80 -25.35 38.12
N THR A 83 -53.40 -25.51 36.94
CA THR A 83 -52.76 -25.07 35.67
C THR A 83 -53.11 -23.64 35.27
N HIS A 84 -54.28 -23.11 35.67
CA HIS A 84 -54.71 -21.76 35.27
C HIS A 84 -54.01 -20.63 36.03
N ASN A 85 -53.72 -20.80 37.33
CA ASN A 85 -52.98 -19.78 38.07
C ASN A 85 -51.53 -19.66 37.57
N ASN A 86 -50.89 -20.78 37.22
CA ASN A 86 -49.55 -20.75 36.64
C ASN A 86 -49.54 -20.15 35.24
N ALA A 87 -50.54 -20.43 34.40
CA ALA A 87 -50.66 -19.82 33.08
C ALA A 87 -50.91 -18.31 33.15
N MET A 88 -51.78 -17.85 34.07
CA MET A 88 -52.05 -16.42 34.22
C MET A 88 -50.85 -15.66 34.84
N ILE A 89 -50.19 -16.25 35.83
CA ILE A 89 -48.94 -15.70 36.40
C ILE A 89 -47.84 -15.67 35.35
N GLN A 90 -47.74 -16.70 34.50
CA GLN A 90 -46.77 -16.75 33.40
C GLN A 90 -47.08 -15.69 32.35
N MET A 91 -48.35 -15.52 31.97
CA MET A 91 -48.78 -14.47 31.03
C MET A 91 -48.53 -13.07 31.58
N VAL A 92 -48.77 -12.82 32.87
CA VAL A 92 -48.43 -11.54 33.52
C VAL A 92 -46.92 -11.32 33.58
N ARG A 93 -46.11 -12.37 33.81
CA ARG A 93 -44.64 -12.28 33.73
C ARG A 93 -44.15 -12.03 32.31
N ASP A 94 -44.76 -12.63 31.31
CA ASP A 94 -44.42 -12.42 29.91
C ASP A 94 -44.80 -11.00 29.48
N ILE A 95 -45.99 -10.50 29.86
CA ILE A 95 -46.36 -9.09 29.67
C ILE A 95 -45.37 -8.15 30.38
N HIS A 96 -44.99 -8.43 31.63
CA HIS A 96 -44.00 -7.62 32.35
C HIS A 96 -42.61 -7.67 31.71
N ARG A 97 -42.23 -8.79 31.08
CA ARG A 97 -40.98 -8.92 30.31
C ARG A 97 -41.04 -8.12 29.00
N ASP A 98 -42.21 -8.05 28.38
CA ASP A 98 -42.41 -7.39 27.08
C ASP A 98 -42.63 -5.87 27.21
N VAL A 99 -43.11 -5.37 28.35
CA VAL A 99 -43.33 -3.92 28.59
C VAL A 99 -42.07 -3.07 28.37
N PRO A 100 -40.87 -3.43 28.88
CA PRO A 100 -39.64 -2.72 28.57
C PRO A 100 -39.32 -2.68 27.07
N MET A 101 -39.49 -3.79 26.37
CA MET A 101 -39.25 -3.89 24.91
C MET A 101 -40.26 -3.05 24.12
N ILE A 102 -41.54 -3.04 24.52
CA ILE A 102 -42.56 -2.17 23.92
C ILE A 102 -42.23 -0.70 24.16
N ARG A 103 -41.77 -0.34 25.36
CA ARG A 103 -41.37 1.04 25.68
C ARG A 103 -40.17 1.46 24.84
N GLU A 104 -39.13 0.64 24.75
CA GLU A 104 -37.96 0.87 23.91
C GLU A 104 -38.35 1.02 22.42
N ASN A 105 -39.18 0.11 21.90
CA ASN A 105 -39.69 0.21 20.53
C ASN A 105 -40.52 1.49 20.30
N THR A 106 -41.29 1.92 21.30
CA THR A 106 -42.09 3.16 21.24
C THR A 106 -41.18 4.40 21.25
N GLU A 107 -40.12 4.40 22.05
CA GLU A 107 -39.11 5.45 22.07
C GLU A 107 -38.34 5.53 20.74
N ILE A 108 -37.96 4.39 20.17
CA ILE A 108 -37.35 4.30 18.83
C ILE A 108 -38.31 4.82 17.76
N LEU A 109 -39.59 4.43 17.80
CA LEU A 109 -40.59 4.89 16.84
C LEU A 109 -40.81 6.40 16.95
N LYS A 110 -40.93 6.93 18.16
CA LYS A 110 -41.04 8.37 18.41
C LYS A 110 -39.84 9.12 17.85
N SER A 111 -38.61 8.64 18.11
CA SER A 111 -37.39 9.22 17.56
C SER A 111 -37.38 9.21 16.02
N LYS A 112 -37.83 8.12 15.38
CA LYS A 112 -37.93 8.04 13.91
C LYS A 112 -38.99 9.00 13.35
N VAL A 113 -40.15 9.13 14.00
CA VAL A 113 -41.19 10.08 13.58
C VAL A 113 -40.68 11.51 13.69
N ASP A 114 -40.02 11.86 14.80
CA ASP A 114 -39.42 13.17 15.01
C ASP A 114 -38.35 13.47 13.94
N ALA A 115 -37.52 12.49 13.58
CA ALA A 115 -36.53 12.61 12.51
C ALA A 115 -37.17 12.84 11.14
N ILE A 116 -38.24 12.12 10.79
CA ILE A 116 -38.94 12.29 9.50
C ILE A 116 -39.61 13.67 9.39
N LEU A 117 -40.28 14.11 10.47
CA LEU A 117 -40.92 15.42 10.51
C LEU A 117 -39.88 16.55 10.36
N ARG A 118 -38.75 16.40 11.06
CA ARG A 118 -37.62 17.33 10.95
C ARG A 118 -37.04 17.35 9.54
N GLN A 119 -36.78 16.19 8.96
CA GLN A 119 -36.26 16.05 7.60
C GLN A 119 -37.18 16.77 6.60
N THR A 120 -38.49 16.56 6.70
CA THR A 120 -39.47 17.16 5.79
C THR A 120 -39.45 18.68 5.86
N PHE A 121 -39.38 19.24 7.06
CA PHE A 121 -39.27 20.69 7.26
C PHE A 121 -37.94 21.25 6.74
N GLU A 122 -36.84 20.58 7.09
CA GLU A 122 -35.48 21.00 6.74
C GLU A 122 -35.18 20.91 5.25
N LEU A 123 -35.75 19.94 4.53
CA LEU A 123 -35.64 19.85 3.07
C LEU A 123 -36.23 21.08 2.36
N ALA A 124 -37.31 21.64 2.89
CA ALA A 124 -37.95 22.84 2.32
C ALA A 124 -37.19 24.14 2.66
N GLU A 125 -36.47 24.15 3.79
CA GLU A 125 -35.78 25.32 4.32
C GLU A 125 -34.29 25.38 3.87
N PHE A 126 -33.57 24.26 3.85
CA PHE A 126 -32.12 24.18 3.55
C PHE A 126 -31.80 23.87 2.09
N THR A 127 -32.34 24.68 1.19
CA THR A 127 -32.17 24.53 -0.27
C THR A 127 -30.76 24.84 -0.80
N ILE A 128 -29.86 25.36 0.05
CA ILE A 128 -28.44 25.59 -0.23
C ILE A 128 -27.60 25.29 1.04
N PRO A 129 -26.27 25.03 0.92
CA PRO A 129 -25.39 24.83 2.06
C PRO A 129 -25.35 26.04 3.00
N ARG A 130 -25.25 25.77 4.31
CA ARG A 130 -25.17 26.79 5.36
C ARG A 130 -23.77 27.35 5.54
N LEU A 131 -22.76 26.57 5.14
CA LEU A 131 -21.36 26.92 5.31
C LEU A 131 -20.79 27.43 3.98
N PHE A 132 -20.38 28.69 3.96
CA PHE A 132 -19.70 29.29 2.82
C PHE A 132 -18.67 30.34 3.23
N ILE A 133 -17.69 30.58 2.37
CA ILE A 133 -16.79 31.74 2.42
C ILE A 133 -16.94 32.57 1.15
N VAL A 134 -16.46 33.81 1.18
CA VAL A 134 -16.42 34.70 0.02
C VAL A 134 -14.98 35.16 -0.16
N LEU A 135 -14.50 35.14 -1.40
CA LEU A 135 -13.14 35.58 -1.74
C LEU A 135 -13.16 36.51 -2.97
N PRO A 136 -12.24 37.49 -3.04
CA PRO A 136 -12.06 38.32 -4.24
C PRO A 136 -11.43 37.53 -5.39
N GLU A 137 -11.85 37.80 -6.62
CA GLU A 137 -11.38 37.10 -7.85
C GLU A 137 -9.99 37.56 -8.32
N GLU A 138 -9.63 38.83 -8.12
CA GLU A 138 -8.37 39.43 -8.59
C GLU A 138 -7.47 39.88 -7.43
N THR A 139 -6.19 39.46 -7.41
CA THR A 139 -5.24 39.75 -6.31
C THR A 139 -4.15 40.76 -6.65
N ALA A 140 -3.92 41.06 -7.94
CA ALA A 140 -2.72 41.79 -8.40
C ALA A 140 -2.71 43.29 -8.05
N THR A 141 -3.88 43.91 -7.81
CA THR A 141 -4.03 45.34 -7.48
C THR A 141 -5.11 45.54 -6.41
N TYR A 142 -4.98 44.84 -5.29
CA TYR A 142 -5.93 44.94 -4.18
C TYR A 142 -5.77 46.31 -3.48
N ASN A 143 -6.86 47.08 -3.48
CA ASN A 143 -7.02 48.36 -2.80
C ASN A 143 -8.25 48.25 -1.89
N PRO A 144 -8.03 48.17 -0.56
CA PRO A 144 -9.10 48.01 0.42
C PRO A 144 -10.17 49.12 0.36
N GLU A 145 -9.80 50.33 -0.05
CA GLU A 145 -10.69 51.51 -0.09
C GLU A 145 -11.75 51.42 -1.21
N ASN A 146 -11.46 50.64 -2.27
CA ASN A 146 -12.34 50.48 -3.43
C ASN A 146 -13.03 49.11 -3.47
N TRP A 147 -13.24 48.50 -2.30
CA TRP A 147 -13.65 47.10 -2.19
C TRP A 147 -14.95 46.75 -2.93
N PHE A 148 -15.86 47.70 -3.12
CA PHE A 148 -17.12 47.52 -3.84
C PHE A 148 -16.96 47.31 -5.36
N HIS A 149 -15.80 47.63 -5.94
CA HIS A 149 -15.54 47.42 -7.37
C HIS A 149 -15.00 46.02 -7.70
N TYR A 150 -14.60 45.25 -6.69
CA TYR A 150 -14.09 43.90 -6.93
C TYR A 150 -15.22 42.91 -7.25
N ARG A 151 -14.85 41.90 -8.03
CA ARG A 151 -15.67 40.70 -8.20
C ARG A 151 -15.40 39.75 -7.05
N TYR A 152 -16.48 39.24 -6.48
CA TYR A 152 -16.42 38.29 -5.38
C TYR A 152 -17.06 36.97 -5.81
N ARG A 153 -16.47 35.87 -5.34
CA ARG A 153 -17.01 34.53 -5.51
C ARG A 153 -17.31 33.92 -4.15
N LEU A 154 -18.48 33.29 -4.04
CA LEU A 154 -18.90 32.50 -2.89
C LEU A 154 -18.47 31.04 -3.08
N TYR A 155 -17.84 30.46 -2.07
CA TYR A 155 -17.40 29.06 -2.04
C TYR A 155 -18.11 28.32 -0.91
N PHE A 156 -18.79 27.21 -1.21
CA PHE A 156 -19.44 26.38 -0.19
C PHE A 156 -18.44 25.41 0.46
N LEU A 157 -18.69 25.07 1.71
CA LEU A 157 -17.94 24.06 2.47
C LEU A 157 -18.79 22.80 2.66
N CYS A 158 -18.11 21.67 2.79
CA CYS A 158 -18.75 20.40 3.16
C CYS A 158 -19.20 20.42 4.62
N GLU A 159 -20.45 20.00 4.87
CA GLU A 159 -21.07 19.88 6.20
C GLU A 159 -20.89 18.46 6.80
N CYS A 160 -19.71 17.86 6.64
CA CYS A 160 -19.41 16.54 7.22
C CYS A 160 -19.27 16.58 8.75
N GLU A 161 -19.58 15.45 9.38
CA GLU A 161 -19.66 15.30 10.85
C GLU A 161 -18.31 14.88 11.48
N ASP A 162 -17.40 14.32 10.68
CA ASP A 162 -16.10 13.87 11.14
C ASP A 162 -15.29 15.07 11.67
N ASP A 163 -14.91 14.99 12.95
CA ASP A 163 -14.33 16.07 13.78
C ASP A 163 -13.04 16.69 13.25
N HIS A 164 -12.51 16.22 12.12
CA HIS A 164 -11.18 16.59 11.68
C HIS A 164 -11.06 17.36 10.38
N GLU A 165 -12.00 17.39 9.41
CA GLU A 165 -11.73 18.16 8.17
C GLU A 165 -12.95 18.76 7.45
N ARG A 166 -13.41 19.94 7.90
CA ARG A 166 -14.25 20.81 7.05
C ARG A 166 -13.43 21.28 5.86
N HIS A 167 -13.77 20.84 4.66
CA HIS A 167 -13.07 21.19 3.42
C HIS A 167 -13.98 21.94 2.44
N LEU A 168 -13.34 22.62 1.49
CA LEU A 168 -14.03 23.29 0.39
C LEU A 168 -14.64 22.23 -0.54
N ALA A 169 -15.90 22.46 -0.92
CA ALA A 169 -16.50 21.71 -1.99
C ALA A 169 -15.78 21.98 -3.32
N PHE A 170 -15.74 21.00 -4.20
CA PHE A 170 -15.14 21.12 -5.52
C PHE A 170 -16.09 21.89 -6.45
N HIS A 171 -15.86 23.20 -6.59
CA HIS A 171 -16.50 24.06 -7.58
C HIS A 171 -15.71 25.37 -7.78
N ASP A 172 -15.96 26.07 -8.89
CA ASP A 172 -15.24 27.30 -9.28
C ASP A 172 -15.63 28.55 -8.47
N GLY A 173 -16.48 28.40 -7.45
CA GLY A 173 -17.13 29.52 -6.77
C GLY A 173 -18.27 30.17 -7.58
N TYR A 174 -19.18 30.83 -6.88
CA TYR A 174 -20.36 31.49 -7.46
C TYR A 174 -20.16 33.00 -7.46
N GLU A 175 -20.18 33.62 -8.63
CA GLU A 175 -20.09 35.07 -8.75
C GLU A 175 -21.27 35.75 -8.02
N ILE A 176 -20.97 36.76 -7.21
CA ILE A 176 -21.96 37.54 -6.48
C ILE A 176 -22.38 38.75 -7.34
N LYS A 177 -23.64 38.83 -7.74
CA LYS A 177 -24.18 39.87 -8.64
C LYS A 177 -24.19 41.27 -8.01
N GLN A 178 -24.38 41.32 -6.69
CA GLN A 178 -24.56 42.54 -5.89
C GLN A 178 -23.64 42.46 -4.67
N PRO A 179 -22.31 42.58 -4.84
CA PRO A 179 -21.37 42.35 -3.76
C PRO A 179 -21.55 43.31 -2.59
N ARG A 180 -21.89 44.58 -2.85
CA ARG A 180 -22.14 45.57 -1.80
C ARG A 180 -23.28 45.14 -0.89
N GLU A 181 -24.45 44.88 -1.47
CA GLU A 181 -25.65 44.47 -0.74
C GLU A 181 -25.46 43.12 -0.06
N PHE A 182 -24.78 42.18 -0.72
CA PHE A 182 -24.44 40.89 -0.14
C PHE A 182 -23.55 41.05 1.08
N LEU A 183 -22.47 41.83 0.97
CA LEU A 183 -21.50 42.02 2.04
C LEU A 183 -22.12 42.80 3.20
N ILE A 184 -22.92 43.84 2.94
CA ILE A 184 -23.72 44.54 3.97
C ILE A 184 -24.60 43.56 4.75
N LYS A 185 -25.20 42.59 4.06
CA LYS A 185 -26.15 41.68 4.69
C LYS A 185 -25.51 40.45 5.36
N TYR A 186 -24.48 39.86 4.76
CA TYR A 186 -23.87 38.59 5.20
C TYR A 186 -22.39 38.75 5.60
N GLY A 187 -21.88 39.96 5.72
CA GLY A 187 -20.49 40.26 6.04
C GLY A 187 -20.04 39.64 7.37
N HIS A 188 -20.84 39.78 8.43
CA HIS A 188 -20.56 39.16 9.73
C HIS A 188 -20.50 37.62 9.66
N HIS A 189 -21.41 36.98 8.92
CA HIS A 189 -21.38 35.53 8.71
C HIS A 189 -20.11 35.11 7.97
N THR A 190 -19.80 35.82 6.88
CA THR A 190 -18.60 35.60 6.07
C THR A 190 -17.34 35.72 6.91
N ARG A 191 -17.24 36.75 7.77
CA ARG A 191 -16.11 36.94 8.68
C ARG A 191 -15.93 35.76 9.63
N ARG A 192 -17.01 35.30 10.26
CA ARG A 192 -16.97 34.15 11.17
C ARG A 192 -16.50 32.89 10.45
N MET A 193 -16.98 32.64 9.24
CA MET A 193 -16.55 31.48 8.44
C MET A 193 -15.07 31.60 8.04
N LEU A 194 -14.61 32.79 7.66
CA LEU A 194 -13.20 33.05 7.38
C LEU A 194 -12.31 32.79 8.61
N THR A 195 -12.74 33.20 9.81
CA THR A 195 -12.02 32.92 11.06
C THR A 195 -11.92 31.41 11.32
N LEU A 196 -13.02 30.67 11.12
CA LEU A 196 -13.02 29.21 11.28
C LEU A 196 -12.08 28.54 10.28
N VAL A 197 -12.09 28.98 9.01
CA VAL A 197 -11.18 28.48 7.99
C VAL A 197 -9.73 28.79 8.37
N LYS A 198 -9.40 30.04 8.75
CA LYS A 198 -8.05 30.42 9.19
C LYS A 198 -7.56 29.56 10.37
N TYR A 199 -8.39 29.35 11.38
CA TYR A 199 -8.04 28.53 12.53
C TYR A 199 -7.77 27.07 12.12
N ALA A 200 -8.67 26.48 11.33
CA ALA A 200 -8.53 25.11 10.88
C ALA A 200 -7.35 24.92 9.90
N THR A 201 -6.98 25.92 9.09
CA THR A 201 -5.74 25.88 8.29
C THR A 201 -4.47 25.95 9.13
N THR A 202 -4.51 26.57 10.32
CA THR A 202 -3.34 26.69 11.21
C THR A 202 -3.02 25.37 11.92
N ILE A 203 -4.03 24.53 12.15
CA ILE A 203 -3.91 23.25 12.85
C ILE A 203 -3.75 22.07 11.86
N GLY A 204 -3.78 22.35 10.55
CA GLY A 204 -3.67 21.33 9.49
C GLY A 204 -4.97 20.56 9.23
N SER A 205 -6.11 21.09 9.68
CA SER A 205 -7.44 20.45 9.69
C SER A 205 -8.32 20.83 8.49
N ILE A 206 -7.78 21.51 7.48
CA ILE A 206 -8.47 21.73 6.20
C ILE A 206 -7.59 21.17 5.11
N VAL A 207 -7.99 20.02 4.57
CA VAL A 207 -7.47 19.53 3.31
C VAL A 207 -8.17 20.28 2.18
N ILE A 208 -7.44 21.14 1.49
CA ILE A 208 -7.85 21.56 0.14
C ILE A 208 -7.51 20.37 -0.76
N PRO A 209 -8.49 19.75 -1.45
CA PRO A 209 -8.21 18.66 -2.36
C PRO A 209 -7.13 19.09 -3.35
N SER A 210 -6.02 18.33 -3.42
CA SER A 210 -4.97 18.59 -4.41
C SER A 210 -5.57 18.42 -5.80
N ILE A 211 -5.66 19.49 -6.60
CA ILE A 211 -6.08 19.36 -8.00
C ILE A 211 -4.93 18.78 -8.84
N GLY A 212 -4.69 17.48 -8.70
CA GLY A 212 -3.91 16.71 -9.65
C GLY A 212 -4.72 16.45 -10.93
N SER A 213 -4.37 17.18 -11.99
CA SER A 213 -4.56 16.84 -13.42
C SER A 213 -5.97 16.59 -14.00
N PHE A 214 -6.74 17.69 -14.16
CA PHE A 214 -7.67 17.88 -15.28
C PHE A 214 -7.50 19.28 -15.89
N LYS A 215 -7.01 19.41 -17.13
CA LYS A 215 -7.19 20.63 -17.95
C LYS A 215 -8.40 20.38 -18.88
N PRO A 216 -9.47 21.19 -18.80
CA PRO A 216 -10.41 21.37 -19.90
C PRO A 216 -10.01 22.63 -20.68
N ASN A 217 -9.82 22.50 -21.99
CA ASN A 217 -9.78 23.65 -22.87
C ASN A 217 -11.18 24.23 -22.98
N ASN A 218 -11.47 25.24 -22.16
CA ASN A 218 -11.85 26.60 -22.56
C ASN A 218 -12.62 27.26 -21.42
N SER A 219 -12.05 28.36 -20.91
CA SER A 219 -12.56 29.29 -19.90
C SER A 219 -12.98 28.70 -18.55
N ILE A 220 -12.00 28.38 -17.70
CA ILE A 220 -12.18 28.21 -16.24
C ILE A 220 -11.12 29.07 -15.54
N PRO A 221 -11.47 29.98 -14.62
CA PRO A 221 -10.50 30.70 -13.80
C PRO A 221 -9.74 29.75 -12.88
N ASN A 222 -8.41 29.73 -13.03
CA ASN A 222 -7.47 28.97 -12.22
C ASN A 222 -7.48 29.49 -10.76
N VAL A 223 -7.99 28.71 -9.79
CA VAL A 223 -7.84 29.07 -8.36
C VAL A 223 -7.14 28.01 -7.50
N PHE A 224 -6.99 26.74 -7.91
CA PHE A 224 -6.52 25.71 -6.94
C PHE A 224 -5.58 24.61 -7.49
N LYS A 225 -4.47 24.93 -8.17
CA LYS A 225 -3.42 23.94 -8.55
C LYS A 225 -2.02 24.36 -8.09
N ASP A 226 -1.33 23.49 -7.36
CA ASP A 226 0.08 23.57 -6.87
C ASP A 226 0.36 24.25 -5.52
N ARG A 227 1.41 23.77 -4.83
CA ARG A 227 2.01 24.31 -3.58
C ARG A 227 2.30 25.82 -3.64
N PHE A 228 2.45 26.37 -4.84
CA PHE A 228 2.66 27.81 -5.10
C PHE A 228 1.36 28.64 -4.88
N MET A 229 0.18 28.01 -4.93
CA MET A 229 -1.14 28.67 -4.81
C MET A 229 -1.67 28.80 -3.38
N TRP A 230 -1.10 28.08 -2.40
CA TRP A 230 -1.46 28.28 -1.00
C TRP A 230 -1.14 29.71 -0.55
N GLY A 231 -0.08 30.31 -1.10
CA GLY A 231 0.24 31.73 -0.92
C GLY A 231 -0.88 32.64 -1.40
N ASN A 232 -1.43 32.39 -2.60
CA ASN A 232 -2.53 33.17 -3.17
C ASN A 232 -3.83 33.00 -2.36
N PHE A 233 -4.17 31.78 -1.94
CA PHE A 233 -5.36 31.54 -1.12
C PHE A 233 -5.26 32.22 0.25
N LYS A 234 -4.09 32.12 0.92
CA LYS A 234 -3.82 32.81 2.17
C LYS A 234 -3.93 34.33 1.99
N GLN A 235 -3.37 34.87 0.91
CA GLN A 235 -3.47 36.28 0.56
C GLN A 235 -4.94 36.70 0.35
N GLN A 236 -5.75 35.92 -0.37
CA GLN A 236 -7.18 36.21 -0.55
C GLN A 236 -7.97 36.20 0.77
N LEU A 237 -7.63 35.30 1.70
CA LEU A 237 -8.24 35.26 3.04
C LEU A 237 -7.85 36.48 3.90
N GLU A 238 -6.64 37.00 3.72
CA GLU A 238 -6.17 38.23 4.38
C GLU A 238 -6.88 39.46 3.79
N GLN A 239 -6.87 39.59 2.46
CA GLN A 239 -7.57 40.65 1.73
C GLN A 239 -9.06 40.71 2.08
N MET A 240 -9.75 39.57 2.09
CA MET A 240 -11.17 39.55 2.45
C MET A 240 -11.41 40.00 3.90
N ASN A 241 -10.51 39.65 4.83
CA ASN A 241 -10.63 40.10 6.21
C ASN A 241 -10.45 41.62 6.35
N GLU A 242 -9.50 42.20 5.63
CA GLU A 242 -9.31 43.65 5.58
C GLU A 242 -10.51 44.38 4.95
N THR A 243 -11.05 43.83 3.85
CA THR A 243 -12.26 44.35 3.21
C THR A 243 -13.44 44.39 4.19
N LEU A 244 -13.65 43.31 4.95
CA LEU A 244 -14.73 43.24 5.94
C LEU A 244 -14.52 44.24 7.09
N GLU A 245 -13.28 44.44 7.54
CA GLU A 245 -12.95 45.42 8.57
C GLU A 245 -13.22 46.87 8.13
N ILE A 246 -12.96 47.20 6.86
CA ILE A 246 -13.24 48.53 6.32
C ILE A 246 -14.73 48.71 6.05
N ALA A 247 -15.40 47.67 5.53
CA ALA A 247 -16.85 47.67 5.37
C ALA A 247 -17.54 47.96 6.71
N GLU A 248 -17.00 47.43 7.82
CA GLU A 248 -17.57 47.63 9.18
C GLU A 248 -17.40 49.06 9.68
N ARG A 249 -16.37 49.76 9.23
CA ARG A 249 -16.13 51.17 9.59
C ARG A 249 -16.89 52.15 8.70
N THR A 250 -17.19 51.75 7.46
CA THR A 250 -17.73 52.64 6.41
C THR A 250 -19.23 52.50 6.21
N VAL A 251 -19.79 51.34 6.56
CA VAL A 251 -21.23 51.07 6.45
C VAL A 251 -21.72 50.58 7.80
N ASP A 252 -22.79 51.20 8.30
CA ASP A 252 -23.44 50.78 9.53
C ASP A 252 -24.10 49.42 9.27
N PHE A 253 -23.37 48.34 9.58
CA PHE A 253 -23.96 47.01 9.60
C PHE A 253 -25.10 47.05 10.60
N SER A 254 -26.28 46.57 10.20
CA SER A 254 -27.41 46.48 11.13
C SER A 254 -27.00 45.61 12.33
N THR A 255 -26.66 46.26 13.43
CA THR A 255 -26.23 45.66 14.70
C THR A 255 -27.34 44.85 15.36
N ASP A 256 -28.58 45.01 14.90
CA ASP A 256 -29.79 44.42 15.49
C ASP A 256 -30.06 42.96 15.13
N GLN A 257 -29.23 42.33 14.27
CA GLN A 257 -29.27 40.89 14.05
C GLN A 257 -28.02 40.22 14.60
N ALA A 258 -27.90 40.27 15.92
CA ALA A 258 -26.96 39.45 16.67
C ALA A 258 -27.10 37.97 16.28
N VAL A 259 -26.14 37.48 15.49
CA VAL A 259 -25.63 36.10 15.50
C VAL A 259 -26.70 35.00 15.40
N GLN A 260 -27.78 35.19 14.65
CA GLN A 260 -28.66 34.06 14.34
C GLN A 260 -28.00 33.21 13.25
N HIS A 261 -27.87 31.90 13.53
CA HIS A 261 -27.57 30.90 12.50
C HIS A 261 -28.45 31.17 11.28
N LEU A 262 -27.87 31.20 10.07
CA LEU A 262 -28.64 31.45 8.86
C LEU A 262 -29.81 30.47 8.78
N GLN A 263 -31.04 30.98 8.93
CA GLN A 263 -32.26 30.18 8.87
C GLN A 263 -32.72 30.06 7.41
N GLY A 264 -33.58 29.08 7.11
CA GLY A 264 -33.93 28.72 5.73
C GLY A 264 -34.48 29.86 4.87
N ALA A 265 -35.25 30.78 5.44
CA ALA A 265 -35.69 31.99 4.73
C ALA A 265 -34.52 32.89 4.28
N GLU A 266 -33.46 33.02 5.07
CA GLU A 266 -32.26 33.78 4.71
C GLU A 266 -31.39 33.04 3.71
N LEU A 267 -31.25 31.72 3.84
CA LEU A 267 -30.54 30.88 2.87
C LEU A 267 -31.19 30.93 1.48
N ARG A 268 -32.52 30.93 1.40
CA ARG A 268 -33.25 31.14 0.14
C ARG A 268 -32.92 32.50 -0.49
N LYS A 269 -32.68 33.55 0.31
CA LYS A 269 -32.29 34.87 -0.20
C LYS A 269 -30.87 34.88 -0.76
N ILE A 270 -29.93 34.11 -0.20
CA ILE A 270 -28.56 34.00 -0.75
C ILE A 270 -28.57 33.56 -2.21
N LYS A 271 -29.43 32.60 -2.59
CA LYS A 271 -29.58 32.13 -3.98
C LYS A 271 -29.88 33.26 -4.98
N HIS A 272 -30.48 34.38 -4.54
CA HIS A 272 -30.79 35.53 -5.38
C HIS A 272 -29.56 36.39 -5.70
N PHE A 273 -28.57 36.41 -4.80
CA PHE A 273 -27.31 37.13 -4.99
C PHE A 273 -26.34 36.40 -5.91
N LEU A 274 -26.51 35.10 -6.12
CA LEU A 274 -25.59 34.29 -6.91
C LEU A 274 -25.93 34.34 -8.41
N ARG A 275 -24.91 34.58 -9.24
CA ARG A 275 -24.98 34.34 -10.68
C ARG A 275 -24.92 32.83 -10.89
N ARG A 276 -25.93 32.28 -11.57
CA ARG A 276 -26.02 30.83 -11.81
C ARG A 276 -24.91 30.44 -12.77
N VAL A 277 -24.02 29.56 -12.31
CA VAL A 277 -22.93 29.00 -13.12
C VAL A 277 -23.33 27.65 -13.72
N ASP A 278 -24.34 26.97 -13.14
CA ASP A 278 -24.74 25.63 -13.56
C ASP A 278 -26.23 25.55 -13.96
N ASN A 279 -26.51 24.89 -15.08
CA ASN A 279 -27.88 24.74 -15.59
C ASN A 279 -28.70 23.69 -14.81
N GLN A 280 -28.03 22.87 -13.99
CA GLN A 280 -28.62 21.70 -13.31
C GLN A 280 -29.01 21.97 -11.85
N GLN A 281 -28.72 23.15 -11.30
CA GLN A 281 -28.90 23.49 -9.87
C GLN A 281 -28.08 22.62 -8.90
N THR A 282 -27.06 21.94 -9.40
CA THR A 282 -26.04 21.25 -8.64
C THR A 282 -25.11 22.30 -8.01
N LEU A 283 -25.14 22.41 -6.68
CA LEU A 283 -24.31 23.38 -5.94
C LEU A 283 -22.85 22.89 -5.86
N GLY A 284 -22.23 22.65 -7.02
CA GLY A 284 -20.92 22.03 -7.16
C GLY A 284 -21.02 20.52 -7.02
N ASN A 285 -20.04 19.93 -6.33
CA ASN A 285 -20.04 18.50 -5.98
C ASN A 285 -20.67 18.22 -4.60
N LEU A 286 -21.54 19.10 -4.11
CA LEU A 286 -22.28 18.91 -2.86
C LEU A 286 -23.60 18.18 -3.10
N TYR A 287 -23.91 17.25 -2.21
CA TYR A 287 -25.08 16.40 -2.24
C TYR A 287 -25.82 16.53 -0.92
N LEU A 288 -27.15 16.49 -1.02
CA LEU A 288 -28.03 16.56 0.13
C LEU A 288 -28.08 15.20 0.81
N THR A 289 -27.71 15.12 2.07
CA THR A 289 -27.85 13.91 2.90
C THR A 289 -28.68 14.19 4.15
N THR A 290 -29.20 13.13 4.77
CA THR A 290 -29.97 13.20 6.02
C THR A 290 -29.22 12.41 7.10
N THR A 291 -29.04 13.01 8.28
CA THR A 291 -28.45 12.34 9.45
C THR A 291 -29.47 11.40 10.13
N ASN A 292 -29.00 10.55 11.05
CA ASN A 292 -29.87 9.61 11.77
C ASN A 292 -30.97 10.29 12.61
N ASP A 293 -30.74 11.54 13.03
CA ASP A 293 -31.71 12.37 13.75
C ASP A 293 -32.54 13.30 12.84
N GLY A 294 -32.48 13.10 11.52
CA GLY A 294 -33.34 13.77 10.55
C GLY A 294 -32.87 15.15 10.08
N HIS A 295 -31.66 15.59 10.43
CA HIS A 295 -31.12 16.85 9.94
C HIS A 295 -30.64 16.75 8.50
N ILE A 296 -30.89 17.79 7.73
CA ILE A 296 -30.43 17.94 6.35
C ILE A 296 -29.04 18.57 6.33
N ARG A 297 -28.16 18.01 5.49
CA ARG A 297 -26.79 18.49 5.31
C ARG A 297 -26.36 18.45 3.85
N TRP A 298 -25.46 19.35 3.51
CA TRP A 298 -24.78 19.36 2.21
C TRP A 298 -23.36 18.82 2.36
N VAL A 299 -23.11 17.63 1.84
CA VAL A 299 -21.81 16.95 1.95
C VAL A 299 -21.19 16.74 0.56
N CYS A 300 -19.86 16.73 0.45
CA CYS A 300 -19.22 16.49 -0.84
C CYS A 300 -19.46 15.06 -1.32
N ILE A 301 -19.25 14.78 -2.61
CA ILE A 301 -19.45 13.43 -3.19
C ILE A 301 -18.77 12.32 -2.40
N GLN A 302 -17.56 12.56 -1.88
CA GLN A 302 -16.82 11.59 -1.09
C GLN A 302 -17.56 11.25 0.22
N HIS A 303 -18.04 12.27 0.94
CA HIS A 303 -18.79 12.09 2.19
C HIS A 303 -20.24 11.65 1.96
N TYR A 304 -20.83 11.99 0.81
CA TYR A 304 -22.14 11.49 0.42
C TYR A 304 -22.11 9.99 0.16
N GLN A 305 -21.04 9.53 -0.51
CA GLN A 305 -20.83 8.13 -0.80
C GLN A 305 -20.46 7.35 0.46
N ASN A 306 -19.68 7.89 1.41
CA ASN A 306 -19.14 7.15 2.55
C ASN A 306 -20.14 6.23 3.32
N PRO A 307 -21.34 6.68 3.75
CA PRO A 307 -22.24 5.84 4.56
C PRO A 307 -23.03 4.79 3.77
N TYR A 308 -23.36 5.08 2.50
CA TYR A 308 -24.14 4.18 1.62
C TYR A 308 -23.23 3.30 0.73
N ALA A 309 -22.03 3.78 0.42
CA ALA A 309 -21.09 3.10 -0.44
C ALA A 309 -20.36 2.00 0.32
N ASP A 310 -20.09 2.12 1.63
CA ASP A 310 -19.35 1.06 2.31
C ASP A 310 -20.10 -0.28 2.30
N THR A 311 -21.41 -0.31 2.58
CA THR A 311 -22.18 -1.57 2.55
C THR A 311 -22.43 -2.07 1.13
N ILE A 312 -22.82 -1.21 0.19
CA ILE A 312 -23.07 -1.61 -1.21
C ILE A 312 -21.76 -1.97 -1.93
N LEU A 313 -20.68 -1.21 -1.74
CA LEU A 313 -19.36 -1.55 -2.29
C LEU A 313 -18.81 -2.80 -1.63
N GLN A 314 -18.97 -3.00 -0.31
CA GLN A 314 -18.57 -4.27 0.32
C GLN A 314 -19.35 -5.44 -0.26
N GLU A 315 -20.65 -5.27 -0.54
CA GLU A 315 -21.46 -6.28 -1.20
C GLU A 315 -21.01 -6.53 -2.65
N LEU A 316 -20.77 -5.49 -3.44
CA LEU A 316 -20.26 -5.61 -4.81
C LEU A 316 -18.87 -6.25 -4.83
N GLN A 317 -17.97 -5.85 -3.94
CA GLN A 317 -16.64 -6.44 -3.78
C GLN A 317 -16.71 -7.89 -3.30
N LYS A 318 -17.68 -8.22 -2.44
CA LYS A 318 -17.93 -9.59 -1.99
C LYS A 318 -18.42 -10.45 -3.16
N ARG A 319 -19.41 -9.99 -3.91
CA ARG A 319 -19.93 -10.67 -5.11
C ARG A 319 -18.87 -10.82 -6.20
N PHE A 320 -18.04 -9.80 -6.41
CA PHE A 320 -16.91 -9.84 -7.33
C PHE A 320 -15.92 -10.94 -6.92
N ARG A 321 -15.64 -11.07 -5.61
CA ARG A 321 -14.80 -12.15 -5.06
C ARG A 321 -15.42 -13.53 -5.15
N GLU A 322 -16.73 -13.65 -4.91
CA GLU A 322 -17.46 -14.92 -5.04
C GLU A 322 -17.44 -15.47 -6.48
N LEU A 323 -17.36 -14.58 -7.48
CA LEU A 323 -17.19 -14.93 -8.88
C LEU A 323 -15.74 -15.19 -9.29
N GLY A 324 -14.78 -15.14 -8.36
CA GLY A 324 -13.37 -15.44 -8.59
C GLY A 324 -12.52 -14.25 -9.03
N GLY A 325 -13.05 -13.02 -8.96
CA GLY A 325 -12.25 -11.80 -9.11
C GLY A 325 -11.56 -11.38 -7.81
N GLU A 326 -10.52 -10.58 -7.89
CA GLU A 326 -9.82 -10.02 -6.74
C GLU A 326 -9.76 -8.50 -6.85
N ILE A 327 -10.01 -7.79 -5.75
CA ILE A 327 -9.87 -6.32 -5.70
C ILE A 327 -8.73 -5.99 -4.73
N ARG A 328 -7.67 -5.36 -5.27
CA ARG A 328 -6.48 -4.90 -4.55
C ARG A 328 -6.47 -3.37 -4.56
N ARG A 329 -6.91 -2.75 -3.47
CA ARG A 329 -7.12 -1.29 -3.39
C ARG A 329 -8.06 -0.83 -4.52
N GLU A 330 -7.54 -0.13 -5.53
CA GLU A 330 -8.27 0.39 -6.69
C GLU A 330 -7.97 -0.41 -7.98
N SER A 331 -7.41 -1.62 -7.84
CA SER A 331 -7.10 -2.53 -8.95
C SER A 331 -7.99 -3.76 -8.91
N ALA A 332 -8.59 -4.12 -10.04
CA ALA A 332 -9.33 -5.38 -10.19
C ALA A 332 -8.52 -6.40 -10.98
N VAL A 333 -8.40 -7.62 -10.46
CA VAL A 333 -7.71 -8.74 -11.10
C VAL A 333 -8.73 -9.83 -11.39
N ILE A 334 -8.78 -10.32 -12.63
CA ILE A 334 -9.64 -11.42 -13.05
C ILE A 334 -8.75 -12.47 -13.70
N GLU A 335 -8.80 -13.71 -13.19
CA GLU A 335 -7.94 -14.80 -13.66
C GLU A 335 -8.71 -16.09 -13.94
N GLY A 336 -8.43 -16.73 -15.08
CA GLY A 336 -8.82 -18.12 -15.35
C GLY A 336 -10.32 -18.42 -15.36
N GLN A 337 -11.17 -17.41 -15.58
CA GLN A 337 -12.62 -17.55 -15.46
C GLN A 337 -13.29 -18.19 -16.69
N ASP A 338 -14.39 -18.90 -16.46
CA ASP A 338 -15.29 -19.32 -17.53
C ASP A 338 -16.05 -18.11 -18.13
N SER A 339 -16.55 -18.23 -19.36
CA SER A 339 -17.17 -17.10 -20.08
C SER A 339 -18.44 -16.56 -19.40
N LYS A 340 -19.20 -17.39 -18.69
CA LYS A 340 -20.42 -16.96 -17.98
C LYS A 340 -20.08 -16.15 -16.74
N LYS A 341 -19.09 -16.57 -15.96
CA LYS A 341 -18.61 -15.80 -14.80
C LYS A 341 -17.95 -14.51 -15.23
N LEU A 342 -17.20 -14.54 -16.34
CA LEU A 342 -16.58 -13.35 -16.90
C LEU A 342 -17.63 -12.27 -17.24
N SER A 343 -18.72 -12.62 -17.93
CA SER A 343 -19.77 -11.64 -18.25
C SER A 343 -20.38 -11.03 -16.98
N GLN A 344 -20.63 -11.86 -15.95
CA GLN A 344 -21.15 -11.38 -14.66
C GLN A 344 -20.16 -10.45 -13.93
N LEU A 345 -18.86 -10.77 -13.96
CA LEU A 345 -17.81 -9.91 -13.41
C LEU A 345 -17.77 -8.56 -14.13
N LEU A 346 -17.85 -8.56 -15.47
CA LEU A 346 -17.89 -7.31 -16.25
C LEU A 346 -19.13 -6.47 -15.93
N ASP A 347 -20.27 -7.10 -15.70
CA ASP A 347 -21.48 -6.41 -15.29
C ASP A 347 -21.38 -5.82 -13.88
N LEU A 348 -20.66 -6.47 -12.96
CA LEU A 348 -20.36 -5.90 -11.64
C LEU A 348 -19.41 -4.70 -11.73
N LEU A 349 -18.41 -4.73 -12.62
CA LEU A 349 -17.53 -3.57 -12.85
C LEU A 349 -18.32 -2.35 -13.34
N ARG A 350 -19.35 -2.57 -14.16
CA ARG A 350 -20.26 -1.51 -14.65
C ARG A 350 -21.17 -0.92 -13.58
N GLN A 351 -21.37 -1.61 -12.45
CA GLN A 351 -22.27 -1.17 -11.36
C GLN A 351 -21.63 -0.14 -10.41
N GLY A 352 -20.44 0.38 -10.72
CA GLY A 352 -19.86 1.52 -10.00
C GLY A 352 -18.72 1.18 -9.04
N LEU A 353 -18.02 0.05 -9.23
CA LEU A 353 -16.76 -0.19 -8.54
C LEU A 353 -15.73 0.87 -8.98
N SER A 354 -15.22 1.66 -8.02
CA SER A 354 -14.20 2.68 -8.28
C SER A 354 -12.84 2.02 -8.53
N ILE A 355 -12.58 1.68 -9.79
CA ILE A 355 -11.37 0.96 -10.22
C ILE A 355 -10.57 1.84 -11.17
N ILE A 356 -9.28 2.02 -10.85
CA ILE A 356 -8.33 2.79 -11.65
C ILE A 356 -7.52 1.86 -12.57
N SER A 357 -7.33 0.59 -12.19
CA SER A 357 -6.61 -0.40 -12.99
C SER A 357 -7.31 -1.75 -13.07
N ILE A 358 -7.25 -2.41 -14.22
CA ILE A 358 -7.83 -3.75 -14.42
C ILE A 358 -6.80 -4.70 -15.01
N THR A 359 -6.71 -5.91 -14.49
CA THR A 359 -5.80 -6.97 -14.96
C THR A 359 -6.61 -8.22 -15.33
N PHE A 360 -6.43 -8.72 -16.55
CA PHE A 360 -7.04 -9.95 -17.04
C PHE A 360 -5.95 -10.98 -17.29
N LYS A 361 -5.97 -12.11 -16.58
CA LYS A 361 -4.95 -13.17 -16.67
C LYS A 361 -5.51 -14.49 -17.18
N ASN A 362 -4.86 -15.07 -18.18
CA ASN A 362 -5.18 -16.42 -18.68
C ASN A 362 -6.67 -16.58 -19.08
N ILE A 363 -7.29 -15.52 -19.61
CA ILE A 363 -8.73 -15.51 -19.93
C ILE A 363 -8.97 -15.85 -21.40
N LYS A 364 -10.01 -16.65 -21.64
CA LYS A 364 -10.56 -16.87 -22.98
C LYS A 364 -11.82 -16.01 -23.18
N PHE A 365 -11.74 -15.05 -24.08
CA PHE A 365 -12.86 -14.21 -24.48
C PHE A 365 -13.56 -14.74 -25.74
N GLU A 366 -14.88 -14.67 -25.76
CA GLU A 366 -15.62 -14.60 -27.02
C GLU A 366 -15.40 -13.20 -27.65
N GLU A 367 -15.40 -13.11 -28.97
CA GLU A 367 -15.15 -11.86 -29.70
C GLU A 367 -16.09 -10.72 -29.24
N LYS A 368 -17.38 -11.01 -29.09
CA LYS A 368 -18.38 -10.05 -28.61
C LYS A 368 -18.06 -9.53 -27.20
N ASP A 369 -17.63 -10.42 -26.29
CA ASP A 369 -17.35 -10.05 -24.90
C ASP A 369 -16.06 -9.22 -24.79
N PHE A 370 -15.06 -9.54 -25.61
CA PHE A 370 -13.83 -8.75 -25.71
C PHE A 370 -14.11 -7.33 -26.20
N ASN A 371 -14.91 -7.18 -27.26
CA ASN A 371 -15.26 -5.85 -27.79
C ASN A 371 -16.09 -5.05 -26.77
N ASN A 372 -17.08 -5.67 -26.13
CA ASN A 372 -17.87 -5.04 -25.07
C ASN A 372 -17.02 -4.59 -23.87
N LEU A 373 -15.97 -5.35 -23.54
CA LEU A 373 -15.01 -4.99 -22.52
C LEU A 373 -14.19 -3.77 -22.94
N LEU A 374 -13.64 -3.77 -24.15
CA LEU A 374 -12.83 -2.66 -24.64
C LEU A 374 -13.64 -1.36 -24.73
N THR A 375 -14.88 -1.43 -25.19
CA THR A 375 -15.81 -0.28 -25.16
C THR A 375 -16.06 0.22 -23.73
N PHE A 376 -16.20 -0.68 -22.76
CA PHE A 376 -16.36 -0.28 -21.36
C PHE A 376 -15.11 0.43 -20.81
N ILE A 377 -13.92 -0.13 -21.04
CA ILE A 377 -12.66 0.46 -20.58
C ILE A 377 -12.39 1.80 -21.29
N SER A 378 -12.71 1.90 -22.58
CA SER A 378 -12.50 3.13 -23.34
C SER A 378 -13.45 4.26 -22.91
N GLN A 379 -14.69 3.95 -22.57
CA GLN A 379 -15.67 4.94 -22.12
C GLN A 379 -15.49 5.35 -20.65
N ASN A 380 -14.85 4.50 -19.83
CA ASN A 380 -14.67 4.76 -18.41
C ASN A 380 -13.39 5.56 -18.13
N THR A 381 -13.56 6.87 -17.92
CA THR A 381 -12.44 7.80 -17.67
C THR A 381 -11.70 7.59 -16.34
N LEU A 382 -12.24 6.77 -15.42
CA LEU A 382 -11.55 6.43 -14.17
C LEU A 382 -10.47 5.37 -14.39
N ILE A 383 -10.65 4.47 -15.36
CA ILE A 383 -9.68 3.42 -15.67
C ILE A 383 -8.52 4.05 -16.45
N ARG A 384 -7.35 4.08 -15.81
CA ARG A 384 -6.11 4.66 -16.36
C ARG A 384 -5.14 3.58 -16.87
N TYR A 385 -5.33 2.34 -16.44
CA TYR A 385 -4.45 1.24 -16.79
C TYR A 385 -5.23 -0.07 -16.99
N ALA A 386 -4.94 -0.78 -18.08
CA ALA A 386 -5.45 -2.13 -18.30
C ALA A 386 -4.32 -3.08 -18.69
N GLU A 387 -4.22 -4.22 -18.02
CA GLU A 387 -3.27 -5.28 -18.33
C GLU A 387 -4.00 -6.51 -18.85
N PHE A 388 -3.56 -7.00 -20.00
CA PHE A 388 -4.06 -8.21 -20.63
C PHE A 388 -2.93 -9.22 -20.70
N ASP A 389 -2.98 -10.22 -19.83
CA ASP A 389 -1.94 -11.22 -19.63
C ASP A 389 -2.38 -12.58 -20.18
N ASN A 390 -1.74 -13.02 -21.26
CA ASN A 390 -1.99 -14.30 -21.93
C ASN A 390 -3.46 -14.55 -22.28
N ILE A 391 -4.15 -13.53 -22.80
CA ILE A 391 -5.55 -13.64 -23.19
C ILE A 391 -5.72 -14.34 -24.54
N ARG A 392 -6.86 -15.02 -24.73
CA ARG A 392 -7.22 -15.68 -25.99
C ARG A 392 -8.58 -15.20 -26.44
N VAL A 393 -8.68 -14.59 -27.62
CA VAL A 393 -9.96 -14.17 -28.20
C VAL A 393 -10.38 -15.17 -29.29
N ALA A 394 -11.62 -15.64 -29.23
CA ALA A 394 -12.19 -16.64 -30.13
C ALA A 394 -12.57 -16.06 -31.51
N TYR A 395 -11.65 -15.37 -32.18
CA TYR A 395 -11.85 -14.93 -33.56
C TYR A 395 -11.90 -16.12 -34.54
N ASN A 396 -12.80 -16.05 -35.51
CA ASN A 396 -12.84 -16.94 -36.68
C ASN A 396 -11.76 -16.59 -37.72
N LEU A 397 -10.52 -16.43 -37.27
CA LEU A 397 -9.37 -16.01 -38.07
C LEU A 397 -8.19 -16.99 -37.90
N LYS A 398 -7.29 -17.01 -38.88
CA LYS A 398 -6.00 -17.73 -38.73
C LYS A 398 -5.19 -17.14 -37.56
N PRO A 399 -4.40 -17.95 -36.82
CA PRO A 399 -3.71 -17.49 -35.61
C PRO A 399 -2.86 -16.22 -35.79
N ASP A 400 -2.19 -16.07 -36.93
CA ASP A 400 -1.37 -14.90 -37.28
C ASP A 400 -2.18 -13.62 -37.46
N LYS A 401 -3.44 -13.74 -37.89
CA LYS A 401 -4.36 -12.61 -37.99
C LYS A 401 -4.99 -12.24 -36.64
N LYS A 402 -5.11 -13.19 -35.70
CA LYS A 402 -5.74 -12.94 -34.39
C LYS A 402 -5.00 -11.87 -33.57
N TYR A 403 -3.67 -11.94 -33.50
CA TYR A 403 -2.89 -10.95 -32.74
C TYR A 403 -2.99 -9.55 -33.33
N ARG A 404 -3.02 -9.46 -34.67
CA ARG A 404 -3.21 -8.18 -35.35
C ARG A 404 -4.56 -7.57 -35.00
N GLU A 405 -5.61 -8.38 -34.98
CA GLU A 405 -6.95 -7.92 -34.64
C GLU A 405 -7.00 -7.43 -33.19
N ILE A 406 -6.48 -8.22 -32.24
CA ILE A 406 -6.41 -7.82 -30.83
C ILE A 406 -5.69 -6.47 -30.69
N ILE A 407 -4.50 -6.31 -31.30
CA ILE A 407 -3.73 -5.07 -31.20
C ILE A 407 -4.47 -3.90 -31.86
N SER A 408 -5.18 -4.14 -32.97
CA SER A 408 -6.02 -3.12 -33.61
C SER A 408 -7.10 -2.62 -32.66
N GLU A 409 -7.84 -3.53 -32.05
CA GLU A 409 -8.93 -3.19 -31.10
C GLU A 409 -8.39 -2.48 -29.85
N LEU A 410 -7.26 -2.92 -29.30
CA LEU A 410 -6.60 -2.23 -28.18
C LEU A 410 -6.19 -0.80 -28.56
N ASN A 411 -5.72 -0.57 -29.78
CA ASN A 411 -5.41 0.78 -30.26
C ASN A 411 -6.67 1.64 -30.40
N THR A 412 -7.78 1.09 -30.88
CA THR A 412 -9.07 1.79 -30.93
C THR A 412 -9.49 2.25 -29.53
N ALA A 413 -9.43 1.35 -28.54
CA ALA A 413 -9.76 1.69 -27.15
C ALA A 413 -8.87 2.81 -26.58
N LEU A 414 -7.57 2.79 -26.91
CA LEU A 414 -6.63 3.86 -26.53
C LEU A 414 -6.94 5.19 -27.22
N GLN A 415 -7.38 5.18 -28.49
CA GLN A 415 -7.76 6.41 -29.21
C GLN A 415 -8.99 7.07 -28.57
N GLU A 416 -9.96 6.27 -28.14
CA GLU A 416 -11.17 6.74 -27.45
C GLU A 416 -10.88 7.26 -26.04
N ASN A 417 -9.97 6.61 -25.30
CA ASN A 417 -9.57 7.05 -23.95
C ASN A 417 -8.14 7.57 -23.91
N THR A 418 -7.95 8.89 -23.97
CA THR A 418 -6.62 9.53 -23.98
C THR A 418 -5.82 9.37 -22.68
N LYS A 419 -6.46 8.95 -21.58
CA LYS A 419 -5.81 8.73 -20.27
C LYS A 419 -5.47 7.27 -20.00
N LEU A 420 -5.99 6.35 -20.82
CA LEU A 420 -5.74 4.93 -20.69
C LEU A 420 -4.33 4.57 -21.17
N ASN A 421 -3.68 3.68 -20.44
CA ASN A 421 -2.50 2.93 -20.86
C ASN A 421 -2.87 1.45 -20.85
N ILE A 422 -2.41 0.70 -21.85
CA ILE A 422 -2.67 -0.72 -21.94
C ILE A 422 -1.34 -1.46 -21.97
N GLN A 423 -1.22 -2.50 -21.15
CA GLN A 423 -0.15 -3.48 -21.24
C GLN A 423 -0.70 -4.79 -21.79
N TYR A 424 -0.09 -5.28 -22.87
CA TYR A 424 -0.46 -6.55 -23.48
C TYR A 424 0.69 -7.54 -23.37
N ASN A 425 0.52 -8.52 -22.47
CA ASN A 425 1.45 -9.62 -22.32
C ASN A 425 0.95 -10.82 -23.11
N VAL A 426 1.80 -11.37 -23.98
CA VAL A 426 1.47 -12.49 -24.84
C VAL A 426 2.64 -13.46 -24.91
N GLU A 427 2.34 -14.73 -24.70
CA GLU A 427 3.28 -15.80 -24.95
C GLU A 427 3.01 -16.42 -26.33
N MET A 428 4.05 -16.65 -27.12
CA MET A 428 3.92 -17.34 -28.40
C MET A 428 5.10 -18.26 -28.69
N PRO A 429 4.92 -19.33 -29.49
CA PRO A 429 6.05 -20.18 -29.87
C PRO A 429 7.10 -19.38 -30.65
N LEU A 430 8.38 -19.72 -30.53
CA LEU A 430 9.49 -19.03 -31.21
C LEU A 430 9.27 -18.85 -32.72
N ASN A 431 8.71 -19.85 -33.41
CA ASN A 431 8.43 -19.77 -34.85
C ASN A 431 7.35 -18.72 -35.23
N LYS A 432 6.67 -18.11 -34.25
CA LYS A 432 5.69 -17.03 -34.43
C LYS A 432 6.27 -15.63 -34.25
N PHE A 433 7.52 -15.50 -33.80
CA PHE A 433 8.30 -14.24 -33.83
C PHE A 433 8.65 -13.88 -35.27
N SER A 434 7.62 -13.59 -36.05
CA SER A 434 7.70 -13.31 -37.47
C SER A 434 7.94 -11.83 -37.70
N SER A 435 8.48 -11.53 -38.86
CA SER A 435 8.73 -10.18 -39.33
C SER A 435 7.48 -9.27 -39.35
N LYS A 436 6.28 -9.86 -39.47
CA LYS A 436 4.99 -9.14 -39.45
C LYS A 436 4.60 -8.65 -38.05
N LEU A 437 5.07 -9.31 -36.99
CA LEU A 437 4.81 -8.90 -35.61
C LEU A 437 5.47 -7.56 -35.31
N SER A 438 6.74 -7.40 -35.70
CA SER A 438 7.48 -6.15 -35.60
C SER A 438 6.77 -4.99 -36.33
N ASP A 439 6.21 -5.25 -37.52
CA ASP A 439 5.48 -4.24 -38.29
C ASP A 439 4.18 -3.80 -37.58
N ILE A 440 3.53 -4.70 -36.84
CA ILE A 440 2.33 -4.39 -36.05
C ILE A 440 2.70 -3.55 -34.83
N ILE A 441 3.74 -3.96 -34.09
CA ILE A 441 4.23 -3.24 -32.91
C ILE A 441 4.64 -1.82 -33.27
N LYS A 442 5.37 -1.61 -34.38
CA LYS A 442 5.76 -0.26 -34.83
C LYS A 442 4.58 0.68 -35.05
N LYS A 443 3.44 0.15 -35.52
CA LYS A 443 2.24 0.92 -35.85
C LYS A 443 1.31 1.13 -34.65
N SER A 444 1.60 0.57 -33.49
CA SER A 444 0.74 0.68 -32.32
C SER A 444 0.72 2.09 -31.73
N SER A 445 -0.17 2.33 -30.78
CA SER A 445 -0.09 3.50 -29.91
C SER A 445 1.15 3.43 -29.00
N PRO A 446 1.78 4.56 -28.63
CA PRO A 446 2.81 4.61 -27.61
C PRO A 446 2.31 4.30 -26.20
N ARG A 447 0.99 4.38 -25.99
CA ARG A 447 0.34 4.00 -24.73
C ARG A 447 -0.02 2.52 -24.67
N LEU A 448 0.35 1.75 -25.70
CA LEU A 448 0.28 0.29 -25.71
C LEU A 448 1.69 -0.26 -25.46
N SER A 449 1.92 -0.78 -24.26
CA SER A 449 3.12 -1.54 -23.94
C SER A 449 2.93 -3.01 -24.24
N PHE A 450 3.99 -3.66 -24.70
CA PHE A 450 4.00 -5.08 -25.01
C PHE A 450 4.94 -5.79 -24.06
N ARG A 451 4.59 -7.04 -23.73
CA ARG A 451 5.49 -8.04 -23.17
C ARG A 451 5.30 -9.34 -23.96
N ILE A 452 6.20 -9.62 -24.89
CA ILE A 452 6.08 -10.76 -25.80
C ILE A 452 7.10 -11.80 -25.40
N GLY A 453 6.65 -12.84 -24.71
CA GLY A 453 7.48 -13.96 -24.27
C GLY A 453 7.37 -15.17 -25.20
N SER A 454 8.35 -16.05 -25.15
CA SER A 454 8.28 -17.36 -25.81
C SER A 454 7.64 -18.40 -24.88
N ILE A 455 6.86 -19.38 -25.41
CA ILE A 455 6.08 -20.36 -24.60
C ILE A 455 6.97 -21.47 -23.99
N GLU A 456 8.17 -21.65 -24.53
CA GLU A 456 9.12 -22.69 -24.09
C GLU A 456 9.43 -22.54 -22.58
N SER A 457 9.78 -23.65 -21.90
CA SER A 457 9.76 -23.77 -20.43
C SER A 457 10.55 -22.71 -19.64
N ILE A 458 11.46 -22.02 -20.32
CA ILE A 458 12.05 -20.75 -19.90
C ILE A 458 11.87 -19.81 -21.11
N PRO A 459 11.26 -18.62 -20.97
CA PRO A 459 11.03 -17.73 -22.10
C PRO A 459 12.39 -17.36 -22.71
N SER A 460 12.70 -18.02 -23.81
CA SER A 460 13.97 -17.89 -24.51
C SER A 460 14.11 -16.52 -25.18
N LEU A 461 12.99 -15.86 -25.46
CA LEU A 461 12.98 -14.52 -26.04
C LEU A 461 11.83 -13.72 -25.45
N GLU A 462 12.14 -12.54 -24.90
CA GLU A 462 11.18 -11.62 -24.32
C GLU A 462 11.41 -10.20 -24.83
N ILE A 463 10.38 -9.59 -25.41
CA ILE A 463 10.40 -8.18 -25.84
C ILE A 463 9.46 -7.38 -24.95
N THR A 464 9.97 -6.33 -24.31
CA THR A 464 9.17 -5.41 -23.48
C THR A 464 9.33 -3.96 -23.91
N GLY A 465 8.25 -3.19 -24.00
CA GLY A 465 8.35 -1.75 -24.33
C GLY A 465 7.19 -1.20 -25.15
N THR A 466 7.35 0.00 -25.70
CA THR A 466 6.33 0.69 -26.53
C THR A 466 6.92 1.13 -27.86
N ASN A 467 6.10 1.48 -28.84
CA ASN A 467 6.61 1.90 -30.15
C ASN A 467 7.40 3.23 -30.14
N GLN A 468 7.20 4.09 -29.13
CA GLN A 468 7.90 5.37 -28.98
C GLN A 468 9.04 5.32 -27.95
N SER A 469 9.05 4.35 -27.02
CA SER A 469 10.05 4.29 -25.94
C SER A 469 10.69 2.92 -25.76
N ASP A 470 12.01 2.97 -25.59
CA ASP A 470 12.94 2.00 -25.01
C ASP A 470 12.49 0.54 -24.98
N PHE A 471 12.39 -0.12 -26.15
CA PHE A 471 12.23 -1.57 -26.14
C PHE A 471 13.44 -2.21 -25.46
N SER A 472 13.16 -3.09 -24.51
CA SER A 472 14.09 -4.02 -23.92
C SER A 472 13.87 -5.40 -24.53
N LEU A 473 14.95 -5.99 -25.05
CA LEU A 473 14.98 -7.36 -25.52
C LEU A 473 15.78 -8.19 -24.52
N THR A 474 15.12 -9.15 -23.88
CA THR A 474 15.78 -10.19 -23.09
C THR A 474 15.84 -11.47 -23.91
N ALA A 475 17.02 -12.07 -24.02
CA ALA A 475 17.26 -13.27 -24.81
C ALA A 475 17.96 -14.32 -23.93
N ILE A 476 17.24 -15.41 -23.66
CA ILE A 476 17.69 -16.52 -22.83
C ILE A 476 18.03 -17.71 -23.74
N HIS A 477 19.25 -18.25 -23.63
CA HIS A 477 19.72 -19.33 -24.48
C HIS A 477 18.87 -20.61 -24.32
N ALA A 478 18.30 -21.10 -25.42
CA ALA A 478 17.55 -22.36 -25.45
C ALA A 478 18.49 -23.58 -25.49
N GLU A 479 18.36 -24.50 -24.54
CA GLU A 479 19.26 -25.67 -24.42
C GLU A 479 18.97 -26.80 -25.44
N THR A 480 17.75 -26.89 -25.99
CA THR A 480 17.40 -28.00 -26.91
C THR A 480 17.75 -27.71 -28.37
N LYS A 481 18.14 -28.75 -29.13
CA LYS A 481 18.53 -28.62 -30.55
C LYS A 481 17.40 -28.07 -31.45
N ASN A 482 16.16 -28.49 -31.24
CA ASN A 482 15.02 -28.04 -32.06
C ASN A 482 14.63 -26.60 -31.74
N ASP A 483 14.70 -26.21 -30.46
CA ASP A 483 14.40 -24.84 -30.05
C ASP A 483 15.50 -23.87 -30.53
N ARG A 484 16.76 -24.33 -30.64
CA ARG A 484 17.88 -23.53 -31.14
C ARG A 484 17.65 -22.93 -32.53
N LEU A 485 17.15 -23.71 -33.50
CA LEU A 485 16.92 -23.19 -34.86
C LEU A 485 15.81 -22.13 -34.88
N ASN A 486 14.69 -22.43 -34.22
CA ASN A 486 13.58 -21.48 -34.09
C ASN A 486 14.00 -20.22 -33.33
N TYR A 487 14.84 -20.37 -32.30
CA TYR A 487 15.40 -19.28 -31.50
C TYR A 487 16.29 -18.38 -32.35
N ILE A 488 17.25 -18.94 -33.10
CA ILE A 488 18.13 -18.18 -33.98
C ILE A 488 17.31 -17.38 -35.00
N GLN A 489 16.30 -18.01 -35.60
CA GLN A 489 15.43 -17.34 -36.58
C GLN A 489 14.57 -16.24 -35.93
N ALA A 490 14.00 -16.49 -34.75
CA ALA A 490 13.22 -15.52 -33.99
C ALA A 490 14.09 -14.31 -33.60
N PHE A 491 15.27 -14.56 -33.06
CA PHE A 491 16.24 -13.53 -32.68
C PHE A 491 16.66 -12.69 -33.90
N GLN A 492 16.99 -13.33 -35.02
CA GLN A 492 17.29 -12.64 -36.28
C GLN A 492 16.12 -11.77 -36.76
N ASN A 493 14.89 -12.27 -36.71
CA ASN A 493 13.69 -11.51 -37.11
C ASN A 493 13.47 -10.28 -36.23
N VAL A 494 13.75 -10.40 -34.93
CA VAL A 494 13.63 -9.29 -33.98
C VAL A 494 14.71 -8.24 -34.23
N CYS A 495 15.97 -8.65 -34.31
CA CYS A 495 17.11 -7.76 -34.55
C CYS A 495 17.04 -7.06 -35.92
N SER A 496 16.73 -7.78 -37.00
CA SER A 496 16.71 -7.20 -38.36
C SER A 496 15.63 -6.14 -38.59
N ARG A 497 14.60 -6.06 -37.72
CA ARG A 497 13.45 -5.16 -37.93
C ARG A 497 13.15 -4.21 -36.79
N ASN A 498 13.65 -4.41 -35.58
CA ASN A 498 13.34 -3.53 -34.44
C ASN A 498 14.49 -2.58 -34.12
N TYR A 499 14.59 -1.49 -34.89
CA TYR A 499 15.61 -0.45 -34.68
C TYR A 499 15.42 0.38 -33.41
N ASN A 500 14.30 0.22 -32.70
CA ASN A 500 13.96 0.98 -31.49
C ASN A 500 14.33 0.24 -30.18
N ILE A 501 15.08 -0.87 -30.26
CA ILE A 501 15.58 -1.54 -29.05
C ILE A 501 16.70 -0.69 -28.46
N THR A 502 16.54 -0.29 -27.21
CA THR A 502 17.53 0.51 -26.47
C THR A 502 18.19 -0.26 -25.34
N LYS A 503 17.57 -1.36 -24.89
CA LYS A 503 18.15 -2.26 -23.88
C LYS A 503 18.22 -3.68 -24.43
N LEU A 504 19.37 -4.34 -24.28
CA LEU A 504 19.54 -5.75 -24.61
C LEU A 504 20.07 -6.48 -23.40
N HIS A 505 19.40 -7.55 -23.01
CA HIS A 505 19.81 -8.41 -21.91
C HIS A 505 19.94 -9.84 -22.42
N PHE A 506 21.10 -10.45 -22.20
CA PHE A 506 21.37 -11.84 -22.57
C PHE A 506 21.60 -12.69 -21.35
N GLN A 507 20.99 -13.87 -21.31
CA GLN A 507 21.15 -14.82 -20.22
C GLN A 507 21.40 -16.23 -20.78
N GLY A 508 22.45 -16.90 -20.33
CA GLY A 508 22.74 -18.26 -20.76
C GLY A 508 24.17 -18.70 -20.46
N LYS A 509 24.54 -19.91 -20.89
CA LYS A 509 25.92 -20.39 -20.73
C LYS A 509 26.86 -19.70 -21.71
N SER A 510 26.51 -19.68 -23.00
CA SER A 510 27.30 -19.05 -24.04
C SER A 510 26.46 -18.70 -25.27
N PHE A 511 27.00 -17.83 -26.13
CA PHE A 511 26.40 -17.55 -27.44
C PHE A 511 26.79 -18.60 -28.47
N THR A 512 25.81 -18.96 -29.30
CA THR A 512 26.13 -19.61 -30.58
C THR A 512 26.77 -18.60 -31.53
N ARG A 513 27.64 -19.08 -32.42
CA ARG A 513 28.27 -18.23 -33.44
C ARG A 513 27.22 -17.52 -34.31
N GLU A 514 26.13 -18.20 -34.63
CA GLU A 514 25.04 -17.64 -35.45
C GLU A 514 24.30 -16.52 -34.73
N THR A 515 23.89 -16.74 -33.47
CA THR A 515 23.20 -15.71 -32.66
C THR A 515 24.10 -14.49 -32.45
N TRP A 516 25.39 -14.71 -32.18
CA TRP A 516 26.36 -13.63 -31.98
C TRP A 516 26.55 -12.79 -33.25
N SER A 517 26.64 -13.44 -34.42
CA SER A 517 26.75 -12.72 -35.70
C SER A 517 25.58 -11.75 -35.90
N TYR A 518 24.34 -12.19 -35.64
CA TYR A 518 23.16 -11.31 -35.76
C TYR A 518 23.14 -10.22 -34.70
N PHE A 519 23.52 -10.54 -33.47
CA PHE A 519 23.64 -9.56 -32.39
C PHE A 519 24.64 -8.47 -32.76
N SER A 520 25.82 -8.85 -33.21
CA SER A 520 26.89 -7.92 -33.56
C SER A 520 26.50 -7.01 -34.72
N GLU A 521 25.95 -7.58 -35.79
CA GLU A 521 25.44 -6.80 -36.93
C GLU A 521 24.34 -5.82 -36.48
N PHE A 522 23.45 -6.25 -35.60
CA PHE A 522 22.39 -5.42 -35.04
C PHE A 522 22.94 -4.26 -34.21
N VAL A 523 23.90 -4.51 -33.32
CA VAL A 523 24.43 -3.46 -32.44
C VAL A 523 25.31 -2.48 -33.22
N LYS A 524 26.05 -2.96 -34.22
CA LYS A 524 26.84 -2.12 -35.13
C LYS A 524 25.94 -1.19 -35.97
N SER A 525 24.76 -1.66 -36.36
CA SER A 525 23.80 -0.87 -37.15
C SER A 525 22.84 -0.02 -36.32
N SER A 526 22.61 -0.38 -35.05
CA SER A 526 21.69 0.32 -34.16
C SER A 526 22.34 1.55 -33.52
N GLN A 527 21.72 2.70 -33.75
CA GLN A 527 22.05 3.96 -33.07
C GLN A 527 21.26 4.16 -31.76
N MET A 528 20.41 3.20 -31.37
CA MET A 528 19.47 3.42 -30.26
C MET A 528 19.86 2.66 -28.99
N ILE A 529 20.78 1.71 -29.07
CA ILE A 529 21.19 0.91 -27.91
C ILE A 529 21.91 1.78 -26.88
N ARG A 530 21.35 1.81 -25.68
CA ARG A 530 21.84 2.54 -24.51
C ARG A 530 22.29 1.62 -23.39
N GLU A 531 21.76 0.41 -23.32
CA GLU A 531 22.06 -0.57 -22.26
C GLU A 531 22.31 -1.95 -22.86
N LEU A 532 23.44 -2.55 -22.50
CA LEU A 532 23.82 -3.93 -22.84
C LEU A 532 24.13 -4.68 -21.55
N THR A 533 23.44 -5.80 -21.33
CA THR A 533 23.69 -6.70 -20.21
C THR A 533 23.94 -8.11 -20.73
N PHE A 534 25.06 -8.70 -20.32
CA PHE A 534 25.43 -10.07 -20.63
C PHE A 534 25.57 -10.87 -19.35
N TYR A 535 24.78 -11.93 -19.24
CA TYR A 535 24.86 -12.96 -18.21
C TYR A 535 25.21 -14.29 -18.90
N CYS A 536 26.41 -14.36 -19.49
CA CYS A 536 26.92 -15.52 -20.22
C CYS A 536 28.42 -15.40 -20.49
N GLN A 537 29.06 -16.53 -20.77
CA GLN A 537 30.46 -16.60 -21.20
C GLN A 537 30.60 -16.09 -22.63
N LEU A 538 31.63 -15.28 -22.87
CA LEU A 538 32.02 -14.80 -24.20
C LEU A 538 33.34 -15.44 -24.60
N THR A 539 33.44 -15.91 -25.85
CA THR A 539 34.73 -16.36 -26.39
C THR A 539 35.67 -15.17 -26.65
N LEU A 540 36.97 -15.42 -26.84
CA LEU A 540 37.93 -14.38 -27.20
C LEU A 540 37.50 -13.59 -28.46
N GLU A 541 37.04 -14.28 -29.50
CA GLU A 541 36.52 -13.67 -30.75
C GLU A 541 35.32 -12.76 -30.47
N GLN A 542 34.40 -13.18 -29.60
CA GLN A 542 33.22 -12.41 -29.21
C GLN A 542 33.61 -11.17 -28.39
N THR A 543 34.56 -11.31 -27.47
CA THR A 543 35.11 -10.18 -26.69
C THR A 543 35.77 -9.16 -27.60
N GLN A 544 36.60 -9.59 -28.56
CA GLN A 544 37.22 -8.71 -29.55
C GLN A 544 36.17 -7.99 -30.41
N GLU A 545 35.11 -8.70 -30.82
CA GLU A 545 34.04 -8.07 -31.57
C GLU A 545 33.25 -7.05 -30.73
N LEU A 546 33.03 -7.34 -29.44
CA LEU A 546 32.44 -6.40 -28.49
C LEU A 546 33.31 -5.14 -28.34
N CYS A 547 34.64 -5.26 -28.34
CA CYS A 547 35.56 -4.12 -28.39
C CYS A 547 35.29 -3.22 -29.61
N THR A 548 35.05 -3.82 -30.80
CA THR A 548 34.72 -3.05 -32.00
C THR A 548 33.36 -2.35 -31.88
N ILE A 549 32.39 -3.00 -31.23
CA ILE A 549 31.07 -2.42 -30.95
C ILE A 549 31.22 -1.21 -30.03
N LEU A 550 31.96 -1.34 -28.92
CA LEU A 550 32.18 -0.26 -27.97
C LEU A 550 32.90 0.93 -28.59
N LYS A 551 33.84 0.68 -29.49
CA LYS A 551 34.57 1.73 -30.20
C LYS A 551 33.66 2.56 -31.12
N ASN A 552 32.69 1.91 -31.76
CA ASN A 552 31.86 2.53 -32.80
C ASN A 552 30.50 3.02 -32.28
N ASN A 553 30.01 2.49 -31.16
CA ASN A 553 28.71 2.85 -30.63
C ASN A 553 28.79 4.14 -29.80
N GLN A 554 28.08 5.18 -30.24
CA GLN A 554 28.06 6.51 -29.63
C GLN A 554 26.88 6.73 -28.66
N ASN A 555 26.07 5.70 -28.40
CA ASN A 555 24.85 5.83 -27.61
C ASN A 555 24.81 4.89 -26.40
N LEU A 556 25.73 3.92 -26.33
CA LEU A 556 25.83 3.00 -25.21
C LEU A 556 26.23 3.77 -23.94
N MET A 557 25.35 3.74 -22.94
CA MET A 557 25.50 4.41 -21.65
C MET A 557 25.77 3.42 -20.52
N ILE A 558 25.22 2.21 -20.61
CA ILE A 558 25.30 1.19 -19.56
C ILE A 558 25.79 -0.13 -20.18
N LEU A 559 26.82 -0.70 -19.59
CA LEU A 559 27.33 -2.02 -19.97
C LEU A 559 27.50 -2.88 -18.72
N GLN A 560 26.85 -4.02 -18.70
CA GLN A 560 26.91 -4.99 -17.60
C GLN A 560 27.39 -6.34 -18.14
N LEU A 561 28.45 -6.85 -17.55
CA LEU A 561 29.11 -8.09 -17.91
C LEU A 561 29.13 -9.01 -16.70
N ILE A 562 28.46 -10.15 -16.78
CA ILE A 562 28.28 -11.08 -15.66
C ILE A 562 28.68 -12.48 -16.13
N ASN A 563 29.63 -13.09 -15.40
CA ASN A 563 30.16 -14.44 -15.62
C ASN A 563 30.82 -14.65 -16.98
N ILE A 564 31.62 -13.68 -17.42
CA ILE A 564 32.14 -13.67 -18.78
C ILE A 564 33.39 -14.54 -18.97
N TRP A 565 34.23 -14.68 -17.95
CA TRP A 565 35.58 -15.23 -18.06
C TRP A 565 35.79 -16.48 -17.19
N GLU A 566 36.30 -17.57 -17.77
CA GLU A 566 36.67 -18.80 -17.07
C GLU A 566 38.10 -19.27 -17.38
N SER A 567 38.67 -18.96 -18.54
CA SER A 567 40.00 -19.45 -18.96
C SER A 567 41.12 -18.40 -18.77
N THR A 568 42.38 -18.84 -18.71
CA THR A 568 43.56 -17.96 -18.57
C THR A 568 43.85 -17.16 -19.83
N ASP A 569 43.50 -17.71 -20.99
CA ASP A 569 43.80 -17.12 -22.29
C ASP A 569 42.89 -15.92 -22.59
N GLU A 570 41.81 -15.75 -21.81
CA GLU A 570 40.87 -14.62 -21.88
C GLU A 570 41.41 -13.33 -21.25
N ILE A 571 42.53 -13.38 -20.51
CA ILE A 571 43.14 -12.19 -19.89
C ILE A 571 43.66 -11.20 -20.95
N GLU A 572 44.23 -11.68 -22.06
CA GLU A 572 44.68 -10.78 -23.13
C GLU A 572 43.50 -10.06 -23.82
N GLY A 573 42.39 -10.78 -24.05
CA GLY A 573 41.15 -10.18 -24.57
C GLY A 573 40.56 -9.13 -23.63
N LEU A 574 40.70 -9.33 -22.33
CA LEU A 574 40.34 -8.35 -21.29
C LEU A 574 41.16 -7.06 -21.39
N GLN A 575 42.46 -7.14 -21.70
CA GLN A 575 43.32 -5.97 -21.90
C GLN A 575 42.80 -5.06 -23.01
N GLU A 576 42.56 -5.65 -24.17
CA GLU A 576 42.02 -4.90 -25.31
C GLU A 576 40.63 -4.31 -25.00
N PHE A 577 39.80 -5.08 -24.30
CA PHE A 577 38.46 -4.66 -23.90
C PHE A 577 38.46 -3.45 -22.97
N PHE A 578 39.24 -3.49 -21.88
CA PHE A 578 39.36 -2.35 -20.99
C PHE A 578 39.97 -1.13 -21.70
N LEU A 579 40.98 -1.30 -22.56
CA LEU A 579 41.50 -0.21 -23.37
C LEU A 579 40.44 0.44 -24.27
N MET A 580 39.50 -0.34 -24.83
CA MET A 580 38.39 0.21 -25.60
C MET A 580 37.34 0.90 -24.73
N LEU A 581 37.04 0.38 -23.53
CA LEU A 581 36.19 1.08 -22.57
C LEU A 581 36.72 2.49 -22.25
N CYS A 582 38.04 2.65 -22.18
CA CYS A 582 38.66 3.95 -21.88
C CYS A 582 38.46 4.98 -22.98
N LYS A 583 38.41 4.50 -24.23
CA LYS A 583 38.20 5.33 -25.42
C LYS A 583 36.73 5.62 -25.68
N ASN A 584 35.81 4.89 -25.05
CA ASN A 584 34.38 5.14 -25.20
C ASN A 584 33.99 6.40 -24.42
N SER A 585 33.44 7.38 -25.14
CA SER A 585 33.07 8.69 -24.59
C SER A 585 31.61 8.81 -24.15
N THR A 586 30.84 7.73 -24.15
CA THR A 586 29.39 7.75 -23.89
C THR A 586 28.99 6.86 -22.72
N LEU A 587 29.81 5.85 -22.41
CA LEU A 587 29.57 4.93 -21.32
C LEU A 587 29.68 5.66 -19.99
N ARG A 588 28.61 5.56 -19.20
CA ARG A 588 28.45 6.16 -17.88
C ARG A 588 28.45 5.12 -16.78
N GLU A 589 27.93 3.92 -17.04
CA GLU A 589 27.91 2.83 -16.06
C GLU A 589 28.55 1.58 -16.65
N PHE A 590 29.50 1.03 -15.90
CA PHE A 590 30.13 -0.25 -16.19
C PHE A 590 30.03 -1.16 -14.97
N VAL A 591 29.47 -2.35 -15.18
CA VAL A 591 29.38 -3.41 -14.18
C VAL A 591 30.09 -4.64 -14.72
N ALA A 592 31.07 -5.17 -14.00
CA ALA A 592 31.71 -6.44 -14.33
C ALA A 592 31.70 -7.38 -13.12
N ILE A 593 31.00 -8.50 -13.25
CA ILE A 593 30.85 -9.52 -12.22
C ILE A 593 31.46 -10.82 -12.73
N SER A 594 32.40 -11.38 -12.00
CA SER A 594 33.09 -12.63 -12.35
C SER A 594 32.96 -13.62 -11.21
N GLU A 595 32.24 -14.72 -11.39
CA GLU A 595 32.08 -15.71 -10.31
C GLU A 595 33.37 -16.48 -9.98
N SER A 596 34.19 -16.76 -10.98
CA SER A 596 35.28 -17.74 -10.94
C SER A 596 36.67 -17.12 -10.74
N ARG A 597 36.86 -15.86 -11.13
CA ARG A 597 38.17 -15.20 -11.15
C ARG A 597 38.13 -13.77 -10.66
N THR A 598 39.25 -13.36 -10.09
CA THR A 598 39.45 -12.03 -9.57
C THR A 598 40.08 -11.13 -10.63
N LEU A 599 39.53 -9.93 -10.83
CA LEU A 599 40.16 -8.94 -11.71
C LEU A 599 41.21 -8.14 -10.92
N PRO A 600 42.46 -8.01 -11.39
CA PRO A 600 43.46 -7.17 -10.74
C PRO A 600 43.07 -5.68 -10.85
N LEU A 601 42.96 -4.99 -9.71
CA LEU A 601 42.50 -3.60 -9.68
C LEU A 601 43.52 -2.62 -10.29
N ASP A 602 44.82 -2.88 -10.17
CA ASP A 602 45.85 -2.08 -10.85
C ASP A 602 45.65 -2.09 -12.36
N PHE A 603 45.43 -3.26 -12.95
CA PHE A 603 45.16 -3.39 -14.38
C PHE A 603 43.94 -2.56 -14.81
N ILE A 604 42.86 -2.58 -14.02
CA ILE A 604 41.67 -1.75 -14.29
C ILE A 604 41.97 -0.26 -14.12
N ALA A 605 42.73 0.11 -13.09
CA ALA A 605 43.12 1.49 -12.82
C ALA A 605 43.99 2.05 -13.96
N ASP A 606 44.97 1.28 -14.45
CA ASP A 606 45.82 1.63 -15.61
C ASP A 606 44.97 1.97 -16.83
N CYS A 607 43.97 1.13 -17.11
CA CYS A 607 43.09 1.36 -18.23
C CYS A 607 42.22 2.59 -17.98
N LEU A 608 41.34 2.55 -16.97
CA LEU A 608 40.23 3.50 -16.81
C LEU A 608 40.65 4.91 -16.37
N THR A 609 41.93 5.16 -16.08
CA THR A 609 42.43 6.49 -15.66
C THR A 609 42.13 7.58 -16.68
N GLU A 610 42.06 7.27 -17.97
CA GLU A 610 41.78 8.24 -19.02
C GLU A 610 40.27 8.44 -19.29
N ASN A 611 39.40 7.59 -18.73
CA ASN A 611 37.96 7.70 -18.98
C ASN A 611 37.33 8.84 -18.17
N GLN A 612 36.79 9.84 -18.87
CA GLN A 612 36.17 11.03 -18.28
C GLN A 612 34.64 10.98 -18.22
N THR A 613 34.01 9.96 -18.79
CA THR A 613 32.53 9.85 -18.87
C THR A 613 31.96 8.82 -17.92
N LEU A 614 32.79 7.88 -17.45
CA LEU A 614 32.36 6.82 -16.55
C LEU A 614 32.03 7.38 -15.16
N GLU A 615 30.75 7.35 -14.83
CA GLU A 615 30.16 7.88 -13.61
C GLU A 615 30.00 6.79 -12.53
N VAL A 616 29.71 5.55 -12.95
CA VAL A 616 29.42 4.41 -12.09
C VAL A 616 30.30 3.23 -12.51
N LEU A 617 31.08 2.71 -11.55
CA LEU A 617 31.92 1.53 -11.74
C LEU A 617 31.62 0.51 -10.65
N LYS A 618 31.08 -0.65 -11.03
CA LYS A 618 30.82 -1.75 -10.09
C LYS A 618 31.59 -2.98 -10.50
N LEU A 619 32.49 -3.40 -9.64
CA LEU A 619 33.39 -4.52 -9.89
C LEU A 619 33.36 -5.49 -8.71
N PRO A 620 32.27 -6.26 -8.55
CA PRO A 620 32.27 -7.38 -7.63
C PRO A 620 33.32 -8.43 -8.06
N LYS A 621 33.88 -9.09 -7.06
CA LYS A 621 35.05 -9.97 -7.05
C LYS A 621 36.34 -9.38 -7.69
N CYS A 622 36.77 -8.19 -7.28
CA CYS A 622 38.09 -7.67 -7.64
C CYS A 622 39.17 -8.06 -6.61
N SER A 623 40.27 -8.66 -7.08
CA SER A 623 41.42 -8.86 -6.20
C SER A 623 42.24 -7.59 -6.13
N ILE A 624 42.53 -7.19 -4.91
CA ILE A 624 43.56 -6.23 -4.62
C ILE A 624 44.72 -7.02 -4.04
N ASP A 625 45.73 -7.34 -4.85
CA ASP A 625 46.95 -8.01 -4.39
C ASP A 625 47.83 -7.05 -3.56
N ILE A 626 48.63 -7.57 -2.63
CA ILE A 626 49.64 -6.83 -1.87
C ILE A 626 50.65 -6.15 -2.80
N ASN A 627 50.90 -6.73 -3.98
CA ASN A 627 51.80 -6.19 -4.99
C ASN A 627 51.15 -5.12 -5.88
N THR A 628 49.84 -4.89 -5.74
CA THR A 628 49.10 -3.92 -6.54
C THR A 628 49.77 -2.56 -6.44
N ASN A 629 50.00 -1.92 -7.58
CA ASN A 629 50.61 -0.60 -7.61
C ASN A 629 49.68 0.44 -7.00
N ILE A 630 49.84 0.71 -5.70
CA ILE A 630 48.95 1.63 -4.97
C ILE A 630 48.97 3.03 -5.57
N LYS A 631 50.12 3.48 -6.08
CA LYS A 631 50.25 4.78 -6.73
C LYS A 631 49.36 4.89 -7.97
N LEU A 632 49.18 3.77 -8.68
CA LEU A 632 48.31 3.74 -9.84
C LEU A 632 46.83 3.87 -9.45
N ILE A 633 46.42 3.16 -8.39
CA ILE A 633 45.06 3.30 -7.84
C ILE A 633 44.85 4.73 -7.31
N GLU A 634 45.87 5.32 -6.67
CA GLU A 634 45.87 6.72 -6.26
C GLU A 634 45.62 7.65 -7.44
N ASP A 635 46.39 7.51 -8.51
CA ASP A 635 46.27 8.34 -9.70
C ASP A 635 44.90 8.16 -10.39
N PHE A 636 44.43 6.92 -10.50
CA PHE A 636 43.10 6.59 -11.03
C PHE A 636 41.99 7.26 -10.21
N LEU A 637 41.98 6.99 -8.90
CA LEU A 637 40.97 7.55 -8.00
C LEU A 637 41.07 9.06 -7.90
N GLN A 638 42.22 9.70 -8.13
CA GLN A 638 42.31 11.16 -8.14
C GLN A 638 41.78 11.79 -9.44
N LYS A 639 42.00 11.14 -10.59
CA LYS A 639 41.66 11.68 -11.90
C LYS A 639 40.24 11.34 -12.36
N THR A 640 39.71 10.22 -11.87
CA THR A 640 38.42 9.67 -12.32
C THR A 640 37.25 10.65 -12.18
N SER A 641 36.23 10.45 -13.02
CA SER A 641 34.92 11.13 -12.97
C SER A 641 33.87 10.31 -12.19
N ILE A 642 34.23 9.11 -11.74
CA ILE A 642 33.33 8.18 -11.06
C ILE A 642 32.81 8.79 -9.75
N HIS A 643 31.49 8.83 -9.62
CA HIS A 643 30.81 9.21 -8.37
C HIS A 643 30.31 8.00 -7.58
N THR A 644 30.10 6.85 -8.22
CA THR A 644 29.69 5.60 -7.57
C THR A 644 30.70 4.50 -7.85
N LEU A 645 31.42 4.06 -6.82
CA LEU A 645 32.43 3.01 -6.91
C LEU A 645 32.02 1.83 -6.03
N SER A 646 31.82 0.64 -6.62
CA SER A 646 31.57 -0.60 -5.89
C SER A 646 32.69 -1.59 -6.14
N LEU A 647 33.36 -2.03 -5.07
CA LEU A 647 34.48 -2.96 -5.12
C LEU A 647 34.21 -4.10 -4.15
N GLU A 648 34.37 -5.34 -4.59
CA GLU A 648 34.42 -6.48 -3.68
C GLU A 648 35.86 -6.95 -3.51
N LEU A 649 36.32 -6.99 -2.27
CA LEU A 649 37.70 -7.25 -1.91
C LEU A 649 37.88 -8.74 -1.61
N ILE A 650 38.84 -9.35 -2.29
CA ILE A 650 39.20 -10.76 -2.10
C ILE A 650 40.50 -10.84 -1.27
N GLU A 651 40.47 -11.71 -0.26
CA GLU A 651 41.43 -11.86 0.84
C GLU A 651 42.92 -11.74 0.46
N THR A 652 43.59 -10.65 0.89
CA THR A 652 45.02 -10.65 1.26
C THR A 652 45.32 -9.45 2.18
N ASN A 653 46.04 -9.64 3.31
CA ASN A 653 46.60 -8.65 4.27
C ASN A 653 46.26 -7.14 4.01
N SER A 654 44.97 -6.81 4.02
CA SER A 654 44.44 -5.65 3.31
C SER A 654 44.33 -4.40 4.17
N GLN A 655 44.61 -4.49 5.47
CA GLN A 655 44.42 -3.34 6.37
C GLN A 655 45.17 -2.10 5.87
N ARG A 656 46.46 -2.23 5.59
CA ARG A 656 47.28 -1.11 5.10
C ARG A 656 46.80 -0.58 3.75
N MET A 657 46.24 -1.45 2.91
CA MET A 657 45.72 -1.07 1.60
C MET A 657 44.37 -0.38 1.70
N LEU A 658 43.46 -0.89 2.52
CA LEU A 658 42.15 -0.30 2.80
C LEU A 658 42.29 1.06 3.47
N GLU A 659 43.23 1.20 4.41
CA GLU A 659 43.55 2.49 5.01
C GLU A 659 44.01 3.51 3.94
N LYS A 660 44.83 3.08 2.98
CA LYS A 660 45.26 3.94 1.88
C LYS A 660 44.11 4.25 0.92
N ILE A 661 43.36 3.25 0.46
CA ILE A 661 42.17 3.44 -0.39
C ILE A 661 41.18 4.40 0.25
N ALA A 662 40.90 4.25 1.54
CA ALA A 662 40.04 5.16 2.28
C ALA A 662 40.60 6.59 2.35
N THR A 663 41.90 6.73 2.58
CA THR A 663 42.57 8.04 2.56
C THR A 663 42.46 8.70 1.18
N ILE A 664 42.61 7.92 0.11
CA ILE A 664 42.53 8.38 -1.28
C ILE A 664 41.11 8.80 -1.62
N ILE A 665 40.12 7.99 -1.27
CA ILE A 665 38.71 8.29 -1.51
C ILE A 665 38.29 9.53 -0.71
N ASN A 666 38.75 9.68 0.53
CA ASN A 666 38.50 10.88 1.31
C ASN A 666 39.05 12.15 0.63
N ASN A 667 40.17 12.04 -0.08
CA ASN A 667 40.79 13.13 -0.82
C ASN A 667 40.13 13.39 -2.19
N ASN A 668 39.51 12.39 -2.84
CA ASN A 668 38.77 12.60 -4.08
C ASN A 668 37.36 13.09 -3.76
N SER A 669 37.04 14.36 -4.05
CA SER A 669 35.72 14.98 -3.78
C SER A 669 34.57 14.55 -4.72
N LYS A 670 34.84 13.76 -5.76
CA LYS A 670 33.85 13.31 -6.76
C LYS A 670 33.13 12.02 -6.37
N ILE A 671 33.78 11.11 -5.63
CA ILE A 671 33.16 9.85 -5.17
C ILE A 671 32.09 10.14 -4.12
N ASN A 672 30.83 10.05 -4.49
CA ASN A 672 29.68 10.28 -3.63
C ASN A 672 29.20 9.00 -2.93
N LEU A 673 29.35 7.85 -3.59
CA LEU A 673 28.97 6.54 -3.07
C LEU A 673 30.15 5.59 -3.23
N LEU A 674 30.57 4.98 -2.13
CA LEU A 674 31.54 3.90 -2.11
C LEU A 674 30.88 2.66 -1.50
N GLU A 675 30.81 1.59 -2.27
CA GLU A 675 30.37 0.29 -1.79
C GLU A 675 31.58 -0.64 -1.71
N LEU A 676 31.86 -1.16 -0.52
CA LEU A 676 32.91 -2.14 -0.27
C LEU A 676 32.27 -3.47 0.12
N ARG A 677 32.41 -4.47 -0.73
CA ARG A 677 31.96 -5.84 -0.49
C ARG A 677 33.14 -6.73 -0.14
N SER A 678 32.86 -7.84 0.51
CA SER A 678 33.72 -9.01 0.63
C SER A 678 32.82 -10.24 0.51
N SER A 679 33.41 -11.44 0.55
CA SER A 679 32.65 -12.69 0.65
C SER A 679 31.71 -12.76 1.87
N SER A 680 31.91 -11.87 2.85
CA SER A 680 31.35 -11.97 4.20
C SER A 680 30.58 -10.73 4.67
N CYS A 681 30.82 -9.56 4.07
CA CYS A 681 30.18 -8.31 4.46
C CYS A 681 30.10 -7.32 3.30
N SER A 682 29.12 -6.42 3.33
CA SER A 682 29.04 -5.26 2.46
C SER A 682 28.92 -4.00 3.32
N ALA A 683 29.55 -2.91 2.92
CA ALA A 683 29.43 -1.61 3.57
C ALA A 683 29.25 -0.54 2.51
N ILE A 684 28.22 0.30 2.66
CA ILE A 684 27.92 1.41 1.76
C ILE A 684 28.18 2.73 2.47
N PHE A 685 29.08 3.52 1.90
CA PHE A 685 29.49 4.82 2.38
C PHE A 685 28.95 5.91 1.47
N TYR A 686 28.30 6.92 2.06
CA TYR A 686 27.82 8.10 1.34
C TYR A 686 28.61 9.33 1.76
N ARG A 687 29.00 10.15 0.78
CA ARG A 687 29.57 11.46 1.06
C ARG A 687 28.48 12.43 1.50
N ARG A 688 28.76 13.18 2.57
CA ARG A 688 27.90 14.28 3.02
C ARG A 688 27.83 15.33 1.91
N ASN A 689 26.67 15.47 1.26
CA ASN A 689 26.43 16.58 0.35
C ASN A 689 26.73 17.88 1.12
N GLN A 690 27.77 18.61 0.70
CA GLN A 690 27.99 19.96 1.20
C GLN A 690 26.71 20.72 0.83
N SER A 691 25.96 21.13 1.86
CA SER A 691 24.83 22.04 1.67
C SER A 691 25.32 23.18 0.79
N PHE A 692 24.71 23.37 -0.38
CA PHE A 692 24.93 24.54 -1.22
C PHE A 692 24.74 25.76 -0.33
N HIS A 693 25.83 26.40 0.08
CA HIS A 693 25.77 27.71 0.71
C HIS A 693 25.20 28.65 -0.35
N ILE A 694 23.97 29.10 -0.11
CA ILE A 694 23.41 30.28 -0.77
C ILE A 694 24.44 31.40 -0.58
N GLN A 695 24.88 31.98 -1.69
CA GLN A 695 25.83 33.08 -1.71
C GLN A 695 25.21 34.28 -0.98
N ASP A 696 25.65 34.53 0.25
CA ASP A 696 25.50 35.85 0.86
C ASP A 696 26.52 36.80 0.21
N THR A 697 26.00 37.90 -0.34
CA THR A 697 26.77 39.00 -0.93
C THR A 697 27.74 39.66 0.06
N PRO A 698 28.85 40.24 -0.41
CA PRO A 698 29.92 40.72 0.46
C PRO A 698 29.63 42.13 1.00
N SER A 699 29.43 42.25 2.31
CA SER A 699 29.59 43.54 3.00
C SER A 699 30.97 43.60 3.67
N GLN A 700 31.74 44.60 3.26
CA GLN A 700 33.04 44.99 3.80
C GLN A 700 32.95 45.29 5.31
N SER A 701 33.89 44.78 6.12
CA SER A 701 34.63 45.59 7.09
C SER A 701 35.74 44.80 7.81
N SER A 702 36.94 45.39 7.74
CA SER A 702 38.03 45.40 8.73
C SER A 702 38.42 44.12 9.48
N GLY A 703 39.50 43.50 8.99
CA GLY A 703 40.77 43.48 9.72
C GLY A 703 40.81 42.83 11.11
N GLN A 704 41.08 41.52 11.15
CA GLN A 704 41.91 40.93 12.20
C GLN A 704 42.69 39.74 11.65
N LYS A 705 44.03 39.85 11.70
CA LYS A 705 44.98 38.78 11.39
C LYS A 705 44.79 37.65 12.41
N SER A 706 44.16 36.55 12.02
CA SER A 706 44.29 35.29 12.74
C SER A 706 45.40 34.45 12.09
N LYS A 707 46.34 34.02 12.93
CA LYS A 707 47.52 33.25 12.55
C LYS A 707 47.09 31.88 12.06
N ASN A 708 47.61 31.47 10.90
CA ASN A 708 47.64 30.09 10.44
C ASN A 708 48.21 29.19 11.54
N PHE A 709 47.34 28.48 12.26
CA PHE A 709 47.73 27.39 13.14
C PHE A 709 47.95 26.14 12.27
N SER A 710 49.19 25.67 12.27
CA SER A 710 49.63 24.52 11.49
C SER A 710 48.87 23.25 11.92
N ARG A 711 48.17 22.63 10.96
CA ARG A 711 47.64 21.27 11.04
C ARG A 711 48.77 20.21 10.93
N GLN A 712 49.85 20.35 11.70
CA GLN A 712 50.94 19.37 11.76
C GLN A 712 51.09 18.70 13.15
N MET A 713 50.19 18.96 14.10
CA MET A 713 50.35 18.48 15.48
C MET A 713 49.37 17.38 15.91
N ILE A 714 48.93 16.51 14.98
CA ILE A 714 48.15 15.30 15.32
C ILE A 714 48.94 13.99 15.09
N PHE A 715 50.09 14.02 14.40
CA PHE A 715 50.79 12.77 14.03
C PHE A 715 51.73 12.17 15.09
N LYS A 716 51.96 12.82 16.25
CA LYS A 716 52.90 12.31 17.27
C LYS A 716 52.27 11.52 18.41
N LYS A 717 50.93 11.49 18.54
CA LYS A 717 50.21 10.70 19.56
C LYS A 717 49.67 9.35 19.07
N LEU A 718 49.72 9.07 17.78
CA LEU A 718 49.29 7.80 17.20
C LEU A 718 50.39 6.72 17.15
N PHE A 719 51.66 7.08 17.39
CA PHE A 719 52.77 6.11 17.42
C PHE A 719 52.83 5.29 18.73
N ASN A 720 52.18 5.75 19.80
CA ASN A 720 52.15 5.05 21.10
C ASN A 720 51.00 4.05 21.27
N LEU A 721 50.10 3.93 20.28
CA LEU A 721 49.06 2.89 20.29
C LEU A 721 49.50 1.60 19.55
N LEU A 722 50.58 1.68 18.76
CA LEU A 722 51.10 0.55 17.96
C LEU A 722 52.21 -0.25 18.66
N SER A 723 52.53 0.05 19.92
CA SER A 723 53.49 -0.74 20.72
C SER A 723 52.88 -1.87 21.54
N CYS A 724 51.57 -2.13 21.44
CA CYS A 724 50.88 -3.19 22.21
C CYS A 724 50.47 -4.41 21.39
N ILE A 725 50.87 -4.50 20.12
CA ILE A 725 50.72 -5.73 19.30
C ILE A 725 52.12 -6.15 18.84
N GLY A 726 52.92 -6.58 19.80
CA GLY A 726 54.23 -7.15 19.58
C GLY A 726 54.48 -8.24 20.59
N THR A 727 54.79 -9.44 20.09
CA THR A 727 55.24 -10.66 20.80
C THR A 727 54.16 -11.62 21.28
N GLN A 728 53.75 -12.53 20.38
CA GLN A 728 53.63 -13.95 20.72
C GLN A 728 53.88 -14.79 19.45
N SER A 729 55.16 -14.90 19.06
CA SER A 729 55.61 -16.03 18.24
C SER A 729 56.99 -16.45 18.70
N ARG A 730 57.03 -17.56 19.45
CA ARG A 730 58.17 -18.46 19.55
C ARG A 730 57.70 -19.70 20.31
N GLN A 731 57.30 -20.72 19.57
CA GLN A 731 57.62 -22.09 19.95
C GLN A 731 57.78 -22.94 18.70
N SER A 732 58.94 -23.57 18.66
CA SER A 732 59.49 -24.45 17.64
C SER A 732 58.69 -25.74 17.51
N TYR A 733 58.58 -26.23 16.28
CA TYR A 733 58.22 -27.62 16.02
C TYR A 733 59.35 -28.53 16.50
N ASP A 734 59.01 -29.51 17.34
CA ASP A 734 59.76 -30.76 17.47
C ASP A 734 58.76 -31.92 17.48
N TRP A 735 58.94 -32.83 16.54
CA TRP A 735 58.18 -34.07 16.42
C TRP A 735 58.87 -35.16 17.23
N ASN A 736 58.16 -35.84 18.14
CA ASN A 736 58.21 -37.32 18.27
C ASN A 736 57.35 -37.89 19.41
N SER A 737 56.83 -39.10 19.13
CA SER A 737 56.35 -40.18 20.03
C SER A 737 54.86 -40.26 20.44
N SER A 738 54.13 -41.08 19.67
CA SER A 738 53.34 -42.27 20.07
C SER A 738 52.55 -42.31 21.40
N SER A 739 51.22 -42.41 21.32
CA SER A 739 50.41 -43.65 21.52
C SER A 739 49.05 -43.48 22.24
N SER A 740 48.08 -44.28 21.74
CA SER A 740 46.81 -44.76 22.33
C SER A 740 45.50 -43.96 22.17
N LEU A 741 44.50 -44.70 21.68
CA LEU A 741 43.13 -44.36 21.30
C LEU A 741 42.20 -44.09 22.50
N VAL A 742 41.13 -43.29 22.32
CA VAL A 742 39.72 -43.75 22.22
C VAL A 742 38.87 -42.66 21.51
N HIS A 743 38.00 -43.11 20.60
CA HIS A 743 37.01 -42.37 19.82
C HIS A 743 36.14 -41.38 20.61
N ASN A 744 36.00 -40.16 20.08
CA ASN A 744 34.70 -39.55 19.81
C ASN A 744 34.79 -38.56 18.63
N SER A 745 33.74 -38.60 17.83
CA SER A 745 33.62 -38.16 16.44
C SER A 745 33.59 -36.63 16.23
N ILE A 746 34.39 -36.18 15.25
CA ILE A 746 34.03 -35.19 14.20
C ILE A 746 33.32 -33.91 14.71
N ILE A 747 34.07 -33.00 15.35
CA ILE A 747 33.82 -31.54 15.29
C ILE A 747 35.18 -30.87 15.13
N ALA A 748 35.73 -30.94 13.92
CA ALA A 748 36.92 -30.19 13.52
C ALA A 748 36.87 -29.96 12.01
N LYS A 749 35.88 -29.18 11.55
CA LYS A 749 35.97 -28.47 10.27
C LYS A 749 36.03 -26.98 10.58
N SER A 750 37.25 -26.44 10.45
CA SER A 750 37.65 -25.04 10.30
C SER A 750 37.13 -24.01 11.32
N ASN A 751 37.79 -23.94 12.48
CA ASN A 751 37.80 -22.76 13.37
C ASN A 751 38.72 -21.62 12.88
N GLN A 752 39.22 -21.69 11.63
CA GLN A 752 40.07 -20.63 11.07
C GLN A 752 39.26 -19.39 10.62
N SER A 753 37.92 -19.45 10.58
CA SER A 753 37.06 -18.32 10.17
C SER A 753 36.83 -17.22 11.21
N CYS A 754 37.16 -17.47 12.48
CA CYS A 754 36.80 -16.54 13.58
C CYS A 754 37.75 -15.34 13.75
N SER A 755 38.98 -15.37 13.24
CA SER A 755 39.92 -14.22 13.35
C SER A 755 39.62 -13.09 12.35
N PHE A 756 38.80 -13.36 11.33
CA PHE A 756 38.68 -12.49 10.14
C PHE A 756 37.79 -11.24 10.35
N LEU A 757 36.64 -11.36 11.00
CA LEU A 757 35.74 -10.21 11.20
C LEU A 757 36.22 -9.25 12.30
N HIS A 758 37.05 -9.77 13.21
CA HIS A 758 37.83 -8.94 14.13
C HIS A 758 38.80 -8.00 13.40
N GLU A 759 39.16 -8.28 12.14
CA GLU A 759 40.10 -7.48 11.34
C GLU A 759 39.37 -6.40 10.51
N TYR A 760 38.19 -6.68 9.94
CA TYR A 760 37.50 -5.75 9.04
C TYR A 760 36.56 -4.73 9.69
N LEU A 761 35.86 -5.04 10.80
CA LEU A 761 35.07 -4.00 11.49
C LEU A 761 35.93 -2.84 12.02
N PRO A 762 37.14 -3.07 12.58
CA PRO A 762 38.04 -1.97 12.92
C PRO A 762 38.47 -1.18 11.69
N ILE A 763 38.57 -1.82 10.52
CA ILE A 763 38.87 -1.13 9.27
C ILE A 763 37.70 -0.23 8.89
N TYR A 764 36.47 -0.72 8.82
CA TYR A 764 35.30 0.13 8.52
C TYR A 764 35.15 1.28 9.51
N LYS A 765 35.41 1.03 10.79
CA LYS A 765 35.46 2.06 11.83
C LYS A 765 36.57 3.08 11.55
N GLN A 766 37.79 2.64 11.23
CA GLN A 766 38.89 3.55 10.89
C GLN A 766 38.61 4.34 9.61
N ILE A 767 37.94 3.74 8.62
CA ILE A 767 37.50 4.43 7.41
C ILE A 767 36.51 5.54 7.80
N HIS A 768 35.51 5.22 8.61
CA HIS A 768 34.52 6.19 9.09
C HIS A 768 35.14 7.30 9.98
N GLU A 769 36.05 6.94 10.88
CA GLU A 769 36.72 7.88 11.79
C GLU A 769 37.75 8.78 11.10
N ARG A 770 38.39 8.30 10.02
CA ARG A 770 39.39 9.09 9.25
C ARG A 770 38.79 9.85 8.08
N ALA A 771 37.65 9.41 7.55
CA ALA A 771 36.95 10.10 6.48
C ALA A 771 35.88 11.02 7.07
N ASP A 772 36.29 12.24 7.45
CA ASP A 772 35.43 13.30 8.01
C ASP A 772 34.12 13.55 7.23
N ASN A 773 34.05 13.13 5.96
CA ASN A 773 32.94 13.36 5.05
C ASN A 773 32.15 12.10 4.63
N LEU A 774 32.52 10.89 5.04
CA LEU A 774 31.83 9.65 4.64
C LEU A 774 30.98 9.08 5.79
N LYS A 775 29.69 8.86 5.54
CA LYS A 775 28.74 8.22 6.46
C LYS A 775 28.53 6.76 6.08
N LEU A 776 28.62 5.86 7.06
CA LEU A 776 28.21 4.48 6.90
C LEU A 776 26.68 4.43 7.07
N GLU A 777 25.93 4.29 5.98
CA GLU A 777 24.47 4.29 6.03
C GLU A 777 23.88 2.88 5.93
N GLU A 778 24.52 1.96 5.21
CA GLU A 778 24.09 0.56 5.10
C GLU A 778 25.25 -0.39 5.40
N LEU A 779 24.95 -1.46 6.17
CA LEU A 779 25.90 -2.52 6.51
C LEU A 779 25.21 -3.88 6.41
N ASP A 780 25.73 -4.76 5.55
CA ASP A 780 25.31 -6.16 5.50
C ASP A 780 26.39 -7.06 6.09
N ILE A 781 25.97 -7.99 6.95
CA ILE A 781 26.84 -8.97 7.58
C ILE A 781 26.32 -10.38 7.26
N ILE A 782 27.04 -11.16 6.45
CA ILE A 782 26.55 -12.39 5.81
C ILE A 782 27.42 -13.60 6.19
N THR A 783 27.71 -13.79 7.49
CA THR A 783 28.57 -14.92 7.92
C THR A 783 27.91 -15.77 8.98
N SER A 784 28.55 -16.88 9.35
CA SER A 784 28.22 -17.70 10.53
C SER A 784 29.20 -17.46 11.69
N ALA A 785 30.16 -16.54 11.57
CA ALA A 785 31.17 -16.28 12.59
C ALA A 785 30.64 -15.27 13.62
N ASN A 786 30.99 -15.44 14.90
CA ASN A 786 30.64 -14.52 15.97
C ASN A 786 31.21 -13.13 15.69
N ILE A 787 30.38 -12.19 15.23
CA ILE A 787 30.78 -10.80 15.03
C ILE A 787 30.78 -10.10 16.38
N ASN A 788 31.86 -9.40 16.68
CA ASN A 788 31.86 -8.42 17.75
C ASN A 788 31.08 -7.16 17.30
N ILE A 789 29.76 -7.23 17.41
CA ILE A 789 28.81 -6.17 17.06
C ILE A 789 29.05 -4.90 17.92
N GLU A 790 29.89 -4.94 18.98
CA GLU A 790 30.09 -3.78 19.86
C GLU A 790 30.70 -2.59 19.13
N GLN A 791 31.44 -2.84 18.05
CA GLN A 791 32.05 -1.79 17.25
C GLN A 791 31.01 -0.99 16.45
N LEU A 792 29.77 -1.50 16.30
CA LEU A 792 28.66 -0.75 15.70
C LEU A 792 28.02 0.27 16.66
N LYS A 793 28.31 0.21 17.96
CA LYS A 793 27.78 1.18 18.94
C LYS A 793 28.22 2.63 18.65
N SER A 794 29.35 2.84 17.98
CA SER A 794 29.87 4.17 17.64
C SER A 794 29.36 4.73 16.31
N HIS A 795 28.61 3.96 15.51
CA HIS A 795 28.25 4.33 14.13
C HIS A 795 26.90 5.06 14.04
N SER A 796 26.81 6.25 14.62
CA SER A 796 25.57 7.05 14.73
C SER A 796 24.88 7.40 13.41
N THR A 797 25.48 7.08 12.26
CA THR A 797 24.95 7.39 10.91
C THR A 797 24.27 6.21 10.21
N LEU A 798 24.28 5.01 10.81
CA LEU A 798 23.70 3.81 10.23
C LEU A 798 22.18 3.95 10.07
N ILE A 799 21.68 3.73 8.86
CA ILE A 799 20.25 3.81 8.48
C ILE A 799 19.68 2.41 8.29
N ARG A 800 20.43 1.51 7.67
CA ARG A 800 20.04 0.11 7.43
C ARG A 800 21.11 -0.84 7.97
N LEU A 801 20.67 -1.87 8.68
CA LEU A 801 21.52 -2.97 9.12
C LEU A 801 20.93 -4.28 8.62
N ARG A 802 21.71 -5.09 7.92
CA ARG A 802 21.33 -6.45 7.51
C ARG A 802 22.25 -7.47 8.16
N ILE A 803 21.67 -8.50 8.76
CA ILE A 803 22.39 -9.60 9.39
C ILE A 803 21.84 -10.90 8.80
N ALA A 804 22.69 -11.66 8.12
CA ALA A 804 22.31 -12.88 7.44
C ALA A 804 23.15 -14.08 7.92
N HIS A 805 22.53 -15.26 7.98
CA HIS A 805 23.19 -16.55 8.28
C HIS A 805 23.87 -16.65 9.65
N GLN A 806 23.39 -15.89 10.63
CA GLN A 806 23.97 -15.84 11.97
C GLN A 806 23.25 -16.76 12.96
N THR A 807 24.02 -17.31 13.89
CA THR A 807 23.46 -17.87 15.13
C THR A 807 23.46 -16.78 16.20
N PHE A 808 22.27 -16.32 16.59
CA PHE A 808 22.16 -15.31 17.65
C PHE A 808 22.34 -15.95 19.02
N THR A 809 23.54 -15.81 19.58
CA THR A 809 23.79 -16.08 21.00
C THR A 809 23.20 -14.97 21.87
N GLU A 810 23.05 -15.23 23.17
CA GLU A 810 22.65 -14.20 24.14
C GLU A 810 23.52 -12.94 24.06
N GLU A 811 24.84 -13.12 23.90
CA GLU A 811 25.77 -12.01 23.78
C GLU A 811 25.50 -11.18 22.52
N ASN A 812 25.27 -11.82 21.38
CA ASN A 812 24.97 -11.15 20.11
C ASN A 812 23.67 -10.34 20.20
N ILE A 813 22.65 -10.88 20.88
CA ILE A 813 21.37 -10.19 21.14
C ILE A 813 21.60 -8.94 21.99
N ARG A 814 22.32 -9.06 23.12
CA ARG A 814 22.63 -7.93 24.00
C ARG A 814 23.40 -6.83 23.28
N ILE A 815 24.29 -7.21 22.37
CA ILE A 815 25.06 -6.25 21.61
C ILE A 815 24.16 -5.57 20.56
N LEU A 816 23.33 -6.31 19.83
CA LEU A 816 22.39 -5.76 18.86
C LEU A 816 21.41 -4.78 19.53
N GLU A 817 20.88 -5.11 20.72
CA GLU A 817 20.10 -4.17 21.55
C GLU A 817 20.81 -2.84 21.77
N ASN A 818 22.10 -2.90 22.14
CA ASN A 818 22.88 -1.69 22.36
C ASN A 818 23.11 -0.92 21.05
N VAL A 819 23.29 -1.60 19.92
CA VAL A 819 23.39 -0.94 18.60
C VAL A 819 22.10 -0.19 18.30
N ILE A 820 20.94 -0.79 18.50
CA ILE A 820 19.64 -0.15 18.23
C ILE A 820 19.45 1.06 19.15
N ARG A 821 19.76 0.92 20.45
CA ARG A 821 19.60 2.02 21.43
C ARG A 821 20.53 3.20 21.15
N MET A 822 21.75 2.93 20.70
CA MET A 822 22.76 3.97 20.46
C MET A 822 22.60 4.63 19.08
N ASN A 823 22.01 3.93 18.11
CA ASN A 823 21.85 4.43 16.75
C ASN A 823 20.47 5.02 16.53
N GLN A 824 20.34 6.31 16.85
CA GLN A 824 19.10 7.07 16.65
C GLN A 824 18.69 7.21 15.17
N ASN A 825 19.54 6.87 14.20
CA ASN A 825 19.21 6.98 12.77
C ASN A 825 18.80 5.66 12.10
N LEU A 826 18.85 4.53 12.82
CA LEU A 826 18.57 3.21 12.25
C LEU A 826 17.07 3.09 11.93
N LYS A 827 16.74 3.07 10.63
CA LYS A 827 15.37 2.98 10.12
C LYS A 827 14.97 1.58 9.70
N GLU A 828 15.93 0.76 9.30
CA GLU A 828 15.67 -0.58 8.76
C GLU A 828 16.63 -1.61 9.37
N LEU A 829 16.05 -2.72 9.82
CA LEU A 829 16.80 -3.90 10.24
C LEU A 829 16.29 -5.11 9.47
N GLU A 830 17.19 -5.82 8.82
CA GLU A 830 16.91 -7.06 8.12
C GLU A 830 17.70 -8.21 8.75
N ILE A 831 17.01 -9.26 9.20
CA ILE A 831 17.59 -10.50 9.71
C ILE A 831 17.19 -11.64 8.76
N VAL A 832 18.17 -12.24 8.08
CA VAL A 832 17.95 -13.23 7.02
C VAL A 832 18.55 -14.59 7.39
N LYS A 833 17.80 -15.67 7.21
CA LYS A 833 18.27 -17.07 7.31
C LYS A 833 19.14 -17.33 8.53
N SER A 834 18.78 -16.68 9.64
CA SER A 834 19.53 -16.70 10.89
C SER A 834 18.81 -17.60 11.89
N GLU A 835 19.58 -18.29 12.72
CA GLU A 835 19.06 -19.19 13.74
C GLU A 835 19.13 -18.53 15.11
N ILE A 836 17.98 -18.39 15.76
CA ILE A 836 17.91 -17.86 17.12
C ILE A 836 17.92 -19.05 18.07
N ILE A 837 19.11 -19.59 18.30
CA ILE A 837 19.31 -20.72 19.21
C ILE A 837 19.31 -20.18 20.66
N CYS A 838 18.13 -19.99 21.24
CA CYS A 838 18.00 -19.63 22.65
C CYS A 838 17.08 -20.61 23.39
N PRO A 839 17.51 -21.87 23.63
CA PRO A 839 16.66 -22.88 24.27
C PRO A 839 16.31 -22.58 25.74
N SER A 840 17.02 -21.66 26.42
CA SER A 840 16.82 -21.36 27.84
C SER A 840 16.26 -19.97 28.17
N ASP A 841 16.08 -19.07 27.20
CA ASP A 841 15.66 -17.69 27.53
C ASP A 841 14.97 -16.97 26.35
N VAL A 842 13.73 -17.39 26.06
CA VAL A 842 12.78 -16.68 25.16
C VAL A 842 12.73 -15.18 25.49
N ASN A 843 12.92 -14.82 26.76
CA ASN A 843 12.94 -13.45 27.27
C ASN A 843 13.94 -12.51 26.59
N LYS A 844 15.10 -13.00 26.10
CA LYS A 844 16.12 -12.11 25.52
C LYS A 844 15.79 -11.71 24.09
N PHE A 845 15.20 -12.62 23.31
CA PHE A 845 14.70 -12.24 22.00
C PHE A 845 13.50 -11.31 22.13
N ILE A 846 12.60 -11.56 23.10
CA ILE A 846 11.54 -10.59 23.46
C ILE A 846 12.15 -9.24 23.82
N GLN A 847 13.23 -9.19 24.61
CA GLN A 847 13.89 -7.96 25.03
C GLN A 847 14.50 -7.18 23.84
N LEU A 848 15.02 -7.88 22.84
CA LEU A 848 15.44 -7.29 21.57
C LEU A 848 14.25 -6.68 20.82
N ILE A 849 13.13 -7.41 20.75
CA ILE A 849 11.91 -6.92 20.11
C ILE A 849 11.30 -5.73 20.86
N GLN A 850 11.35 -5.72 22.19
CA GLN A 850 10.98 -4.56 23.01
C GLN A 850 11.90 -3.37 22.73
N THR A 851 13.19 -3.63 22.57
CA THR A 851 14.16 -2.60 22.19
C THR A 851 13.83 -2.04 20.79
N PHE A 852 13.37 -2.86 19.85
CA PHE A 852 12.84 -2.38 18.56
C PHE A 852 11.57 -1.57 18.72
N ALA A 853 10.60 -2.06 19.49
CA ALA A 853 9.32 -1.40 19.66
C ALA A 853 9.45 -0.04 20.36
N ASN A 854 10.49 0.14 21.17
CA ASN A 854 10.83 1.40 21.80
C ASN A 854 11.73 2.30 20.95
N SER A 855 12.19 1.84 19.77
CA SER A 855 12.97 2.68 18.86
C SER A 855 12.08 3.74 18.20
N GLU A 856 12.48 5.01 18.34
CA GLU A 856 11.76 6.14 17.75
C GLU A 856 11.98 6.27 16.23
N THR A 857 12.94 5.53 15.65
CA THR A 857 13.35 5.71 14.26
C THR A 857 13.24 4.48 13.38
N LEU A 858 13.19 3.28 13.98
CA LEU A 858 13.02 2.04 13.23
C LEU A 858 11.62 2.00 12.61
N SER A 859 11.56 1.91 11.28
CA SER A 859 10.32 1.90 10.49
C SER A 859 10.12 0.62 9.69
N HIS A 860 11.17 -0.17 9.49
CA HIS A 860 11.14 -1.40 8.72
C HIS A 860 11.86 -2.52 9.50
N LEU A 861 11.18 -3.64 9.69
CA LEU A 861 11.74 -4.85 10.27
C LEU A 861 11.48 -6.01 9.32
N ASN A 862 12.54 -6.65 8.83
CA ASN A 862 12.46 -7.77 7.92
C ASN A 862 13.10 -9.01 8.55
N LEU A 863 12.32 -10.07 8.73
CA LEU A 863 12.71 -11.36 9.25
C LEU A 863 12.46 -12.39 8.13
N THR A 864 13.46 -12.68 7.31
CA THR A 864 13.30 -13.61 6.17
C THR A 864 14.05 -14.91 6.42
N GLY A 865 13.41 -16.08 6.36
CA GLY A 865 14.10 -17.38 6.53
C GLY A 865 14.59 -17.64 7.94
N THR A 866 14.17 -16.83 8.91
CA THR A 866 14.60 -16.92 10.31
C THR A 866 13.74 -17.95 11.04
N SER A 867 14.37 -18.84 11.82
CA SER A 867 13.64 -19.80 12.65
C SER A 867 13.06 -19.09 13.88
N ILE A 868 11.73 -19.00 13.98
CA ILE A 868 11.03 -18.29 15.06
C ILE A 868 9.91 -19.20 15.60
N LEU A 869 9.92 -19.46 16.90
CA LEU A 869 8.87 -20.25 17.55
C LEU A 869 7.55 -19.45 17.59
N LEU A 870 6.39 -20.12 17.47
CA LEU A 870 5.09 -19.44 17.41
C LEU A 870 4.82 -18.57 18.66
N ASN A 871 5.24 -19.00 19.85
CA ASN A 871 5.09 -18.23 21.08
C ASN A 871 5.89 -16.92 21.03
N GLN A 872 7.12 -16.95 20.52
CA GLN A 872 7.94 -15.75 20.32
C GLN A 872 7.28 -14.78 19.33
N LEU A 873 6.66 -15.33 18.28
CA LEU A 873 5.96 -14.54 17.26
C LEU A 873 4.69 -13.86 17.79
N ILE A 874 3.95 -14.54 18.66
CA ILE A 874 2.79 -13.96 19.36
C ILE A 874 3.25 -12.80 20.25
N GLU A 875 4.33 -12.97 21.00
CA GLU A 875 4.90 -11.91 21.84
C GLU A 875 5.43 -10.74 21.00
N ILE A 876 6.06 -11.01 19.86
CA ILE A 876 6.43 -9.98 18.88
C ILE A 876 5.21 -9.15 18.51
N PHE A 877 4.11 -9.79 18.10
CA PHE A 877 2.90 -9.07 17.74
C PHE A 877 2.32 -8.25 18.89
N GLN A 878 2.33 -8.79 20.12
CA GLN A 878 1.88 -8.05 21.29
C GLN A 878 2.73 -6.81 21.56
N ILE A 879 4.05 -6.92 21.41
CA ILE A 879 4.98 -5.80 21.61
C ILE A 879 4.85 -4.75 20.50
N LEU A 880 4.69 -5.19 19.26
CA LEU A 880 4.52 -4.30 18.11
C LEU A 880 3.19 -3.55 18.11
N ARG A 881 2.18 -4.00 18.89
CA ARG A 881 0.90 -3.27 19.03
C ARG A 881 1.06 -1.82 19.48
N SER A 882 2.03 -1.56 20.35
CA SER A 882 2.29 -0.24 20.91
C SER A 882 3.30 0.58 20.12
N ASN A 883 3.93 0.00 19.10
CA ASN A 883 4.94 0.70 18.32
C ASN A 883 4.28 1.64 17.29
N ARG A 884 4.71 2.89 17.24
CA ARG A 884 4.16 3.94 16.35
C ARG A 884 5.03 4.24 15.13
N THR A 885 6.21 3.65 15.06
CA THR A 885 7.29 4.03 14.13
C THR A 885 7.45 3.01 13.01
N LEU A 886 7.22 1.73 13.31
CA LEU A 886 7.18 0.61 12.39
C LEU A 886 6.03 0.80 11.41
N LYS A 887 6.37 0.75 10.12
CA LYS A 887 5.45 0.83 8.99
C LYS A 887 5.42 -0.47 8.21
N VAL A 888 6.50 -1.24 8.25
CA VAL A 888 6.64 -2.48 7.50
C VAL A 888 7.20 -3.58 8.39
N LEU A 889 6.50 -4.71 8.43
CA LEU A 889 6.92 -5.95 9.06
C LEU A 889 6.92 -7.07 8.01
N ASN A 890 8.10 -7.55 7.62
CA ASN A 890 8.22 -8.67 6.68
C ASN A 890 8.65 -9.93 7.43
N ILE A 891 7.91 -11.02 7.29
CA ILE A 891 8.09 -12.32 7.95
C ILE A 891 7.98 -13.43 6.90
N GLN A 892 8.91 -13.45 5.95
CA GLN A 892 8.90 -14.41 4.84
C GLN A 892 9.74 -15.65 5.15
N GLU A 893 9.34 -16.82 4.65
CA GLU A 893 10.13 -18.07 4.75
C GLU A 893 10.52 -18.49 6.19
N CYS A 894 9.90 -17.92 7.21
CA CYS A 894 10.15 -18.28 8.60
C CYS A 894 9.61 -19.69 8.90
N ILE A 895 10.44 -20.51 9.56
CA ILE A 895 10.02 -21.82 10.07
C ILE A 895 9.25 -21.56 11.37
N ILE A 896 7.93 -21.72 11.33
CA ILE A 896 7.03 -21.54 12.48
C ILE A 896 6.56 -22.92 12.96
N ASP A 897 6.96 -23.32 14.16
CA ASP A 897 6.79 -24.68 14.70
C ASP A 897 5.33 -25.11 15.03
N SER A 898 4.29 -24.37 14.63
CA SER A 898 2.89 -24.81 14.86
C SER A 898 1.84 -24.15 13.94
N THR A 899 0.61 -24.70 13.98
CA THR A 899 -0.52 -24.52 13.07
C THR A 899 -0.75 -23.11 12.51
N ASN A 900 -0.66 -23.01 11.18
CA ASN A 900 -0.87 -21.82 10.32
C ASN A 900 -2.15 -21.00 10.63
N GLN A 901 -3.19 -21.59 11.23
CA GLN A 901 -4.45 -20.90 11.53
C GLN A 901 -4.34 -19.87 12.67
N LEU A 902 -3.65 -20.18 13.77
CA LEU A 902 -3.51 -19.25 14.91
C LEU A 902 -2.66 -18.03 14.51
N PHE A 903 -1.63 -18.26 13.70
CA PHE A 903 -0.78 -17.24 13.10
C PHE A 903 -1.58 -16.26 12.23
N LYS A 904 -2.40 -16.78 11.30
CA LYS A 904 -3.28 -15.96 10.45
C LYS A 904 -4.26 -15.10 11.27
N GLN A 905 -4.78 -15.62 12.38
CA GLN A 905 -5.66 -14.85 13.27
C GLN A 905 -4.92 -13.68 13.95
N HIS A 906 -3.71 -13.90 14.44
CA HIS A 906 -2.93 -12.86 15.10
C HIS A 906 -2.47 -11.78 14.12
N ILE A 907 -2.09 -12.13 12.89
CA ILE A 907 -1.77 -11.12 11.86
C ILE A 907 -2.99 -10.30 11.49
N LYS A 908 -4.15 -10.94 11.30
CA LYS A 908 -5.39 -10.22 11.01
C LYS A 908 -5.74 -9.25 12.15
N GLN A 909 -5.57 -9.68 13.39
CA GLN A 909 -5.79 -8.85 14.55
C GLN A 909 -4.80 -7.68 14.63
N LEU A 910 -3.50 -7.91 14.40
CA LEU A 910 -2.48 -6.86 14.39
C LEU A 910 -2.73 -5.83 13.27
N SER A 911 -3.16 -6.26 12.09
CA SER A 911 -3.50 -5.38 10.97
C SER A 911 -4.74 -4.52 11.26
N ILE A 912 -5.69 -5.01 12.06
CA ILE A 912 -6.85 -4.24 12.53
C ILE A 912 -6.42 -3.22 13.59
N GLU A 913 -5.60 -3.65 14.55
CA GLU A 913 -5.18 -2.82 15.69
C GLU A 913 -4.12 -1.77 15.30
N ASN A 914 -3.34 -2.02 14.25
CA ASN A 914 -2.35 -1.11 13.69
C ASN A 914 -2.48 -1.04 12.15
N PRO A 915 -3.45 -0.27 11.63
CA PRO A 915 -3.72 -0.17 10.19
C PRO A 915 -2.56 0.47 9.40
N PHE A 916 -1.59 1.07 10.08
CA PHE A 916 -0.42 1.71 9.50
C PHE A 916 0.77 0.75 9.27
N ILE A 917 0.71 -0.49 9.78
CA ILE A 917 1.75 -1.50 9.58
C ILE A 917 1.36 -2.39 8.40
N GLU A 918 2.15 -2.34 7.32
CA GLU A 918 2.09 -3.31 6.23
C GLU A 918 2.81 -4.59 6.67
N ILE A 919 2.07 -5.71 6.74
CA ILE A 919 2.60 -7.01 7.14
C ILE A 919 2.71 -7.92 5.90
N PHE A 920 3.93 -8.37 5.60
CA PHE A 920 4.22 -9.36 4.57
C PHE A 920 4.58 -10.67 5.27
N TYR A 921 3.92 -11.79 4.95
CA TYR A 921 4.10 -13.09 5.60
C TYR A 921 3.76 -14.28 4.70
#